data_AF-U7GZE7-F1
#
_entry.id   AF-U7GZE7-F1
#
_cell.length_a   1.000
_cell.length_b   1.000
_cell.length_c   1.000
_cell.angle_alpha   90.00
_cell.angle_beta   90.00
_cell.angle_gamma   90.00
#
_symmetry.space_group_name_H-M   'P 1'
#
loop_
_entity.id
_entity.type
_entity.pdbx_description
1 polymer ?
#
loop_
_entity_poly.entity_id
_entity_poly.type
_entity_poly.pdbx_seq_one_letter_code
_entity_poly.pdbx_strand_id
1 'polypeptide(L)'
;MSLKRQLLLASLLMLLIPWAGLRFVLELDSALRQQALQQLQAQGARLADVAGDRLLDTPVATDQGAIYAGSTDQAITIDGYGHEWPGFDEGDQPAPWQTAGTTSPLRWQASHDDQFLYLLIQRLDQGLALYNPARPDQAHERLELWLQAPARELGTHNQGQRWFIRAVAPGDVPVYRAEPAQARDHRLQASWQDKGASWELELKLPLPSPGSRLGFQATREGQPNNDAGTTLEPPPMLVQQDNRLEHLLKSQISPGQQATVLEPGSWILAHSRVAAPAPASVFDDLSPGQILEQISLNALSGLIRLYQPEPMHLPKENNRQEMPRLPDNGLVRHDDGSVWLATRHELFGGRILLLEQSLDQLLTLSGSTLGSVLARSLLIILALMLVLLGYASWLSWRITRLQALVEASVDDDGRILAAIPSPRSRDELGQLQQHFAQMVARLQNYNQYLESFSRRLSHELKTPVAVVRSSLENLAQGVAENERQQYLERAATATERLRRILHSMSEAARLEQSFEDTEKEPFDLARVLAEATSAYQQLDTGHRIVYSGPASDCAMNGSPEMLVQMLDKLVDNARDFTPEGGGIDVCLHIHDGHYLIEVFNEGSRLPDHDGVDIFGAFVSQRSGAHDGHLGQGLLIVRLIADYHGGRVEARNQHQSGIDGVCFRVIIPATEAKARTLP
;
A
#
# COMPACT_ATOMS: atom_id res chain seq x y z
N MET A 1 22.71 12.86 -1.95
CA MET A 1 21.25 12.99 -2.15
C MET A 1 20.60 13.15 -0.79
N SER A 2 19.68 14.10 -0.58
CA SER A 2 18.99 14.23 0.71
C SER A 2 18.13 13.00 1.00
N LEU A 3 17.95 12.66 2.28
CA LEU A 3 17.10 11.54 2.72
C LEU A 3 15.70 11.58 2.09
N LYS A 4 15.16 12.80 1.90
CA LYS A 4 13.90 13.06 1.16
C LYS A 4 13.93 12.54 -0.27
N ARG A 5 15.03 12.74 -1.01
CA ARG A 5 15.15 12.20 -2.39
C ARG A 5 15.26 10.69 -2.40
N GLN A 6 15.95 10.08 -1.43
CA GLN A 6 16.03 8.61 -1.32
C GLN A 6 14.67 8.00 -0.99
N LEU A 7 13.90 8.61 -0.07
CA LEU A 7 12.53 8.21 0.25
C LEU A 7 11.59 8.36 -0.94
N LEU A 8 11.72 9.45 -1.72
CA LEU A 8 10.92 9.66 -2.93
C LEU A 8 11.27 8.65 -4.01
N LEU A 9 12.55 8.30 -4.17
CA LEU A 9 12.98 7.28 -5.12
C LEU A 9 12.52 5.89 -4.69
N ALA A 10 12.58 5.58 -3.39
CA ALA A 10 12.08 4.34 -2.83
C ALA A 10 10.56 4.22 -2.95
N SER A 11 9.81 5.30 -2.72
CA SER A 11 8.35 5.31 -2.91
C SER A 11 7.95 5.16 -4.38
N LEU A 12 8.69 5.79 -5.30
CA LEU A 12 8.47 5.68 -6.74
C LEU A 12 8.83 4.29 -7.27
N LEU A 13 9.88 3.67 -6.73
CA LEU A 13 10.26 2.30 -7.04
C LEU A 13 9.28 1.28 -6.44
N MET A 14 8.71 1.56 -5.26
CA MET A 14 7.62 0.77 -4.71
C MET A 14 6.39 0.80 -5.59
N LEU A 15 6.05 1.95 -6.17
CA LEU A 15 4.89 2.09 -7.06
C LEU A 15 4.98 1.22 -8.34
N LEU A 16 6.18 0.79 -8.74
CA LEU A 16 6.37 -0.12 -9.88
C LEU A 16 5.79 -1.52 -9.62
N ILE A 17 5.76 -1.98 -8.37
CA ILE A 17 5.29 -3.33 -8.02
C ILE A 17 3.79 -3.50 -8.30
N PRO A 18 2.87 -2.65 -7.78
CA PRO A 18 1.44 -2.77 -8.08
C PRO A 18 1.16 -2.48 -9.56
N TRP A 19 1.94 -1.62 -10.22
CA TRP A 19 1.82 -1.40 -11.65
C TRP A 19 2.17 -2.66 -12.47
N ALA A 20 3.29 -3.33 -12.14
CA ALA A 20 3.67 -4.59 -12.77
C ALA A 20 2.65 -5.70 -12.47
N GLY A 21 2.13 -5.75 -11.25
CA GLY A 21 1.06 -6.67 -10.86
C GLY A 21 -0.22 -6.47 -11.67
N LEU A 22 -0.66 -5.22 -11.83
CA LEU A 22 -1.82 -4.88 -12.66
C LEU A 22 -1.58 -5.28 -14.13
N ARG A 23 -0.40 -4.98 -14.67
CA ARG A 23 -0.04 -5.33 -16.04
C ARG A 23 -0.06 -6.84 -16.26
N PHE A 24 0.47 -7.62 -15.32
CA PHE A 24 0.43 -9.08 -15.36
C PHE A 24 -1.02 -9.60 -15.37
N VAL A 25 -1.90 -9.04 -14.54
CA VAL A 25 -3.32 -9.43 -14.54
C VAL A 25 -3.99 -9.12 -15.88
N LEU A 26 -3.69 -7.96 -16.49
CA LEU A 26 -4.24 -7.61 -17.80
C LEU A 26 -3.74 -8.53 -18.92
N GLU A 27 -2.45 -8.87 -18.92
CA GLU A 27 -1.88 -9.82 -19.88
C GLU A 27 -2.49 -11.22 -19.70
N LEU A 28 -2.67 -11.67 -18.45
CA LEU A 28 -3.32 -12.93 -18.14
C LEU A 28 -4.79 -12.97 -18.58
N ASP A 29 -5.58 -11.92 -18.30
CA ASP A 29 -6.97 -11.81 -18.77
C ASP A 29 -7.05 -11.91 -20.30
N SER A 30 -6.15 -11.20 -20.99
CA SER A 30 -6.11 -11.22 -22.45
C SER A 30 -5.81 -12.63 -23.00
N ALA A 31 -4.87 -13.35 -22.35
CA ALA A 31 -4.52 -14.71 -22.73
C ALA A 31 -5.65 -15.71 -22.45
N LEU A 32 -6.30 -15.61 -21.27
CA LEU A 32 -7.45 -16.45 -20.91
C LEU A 32 -8.62 -16.27 -21.86
N ARG A 33 -8.92 -15.02 -22.23
CA ARG A 33 -9.99 -14.70 -23.18
C ARG A 33 -9.65 -15.17 -24.59
N GLN A 34 -8.40 -15.08 -25.04
CA GLN A 34 -7.96 -15.66 -26.31
C GLN A 34 -8.13 -17.18 -26.32
N GLN A 35 -7.72 -17.85 -25.24
CA GLN A 35 -7.89 -19.29 -25.10
C GLN A 35 -9.38 -19.68 -25.10
N ALA A 36 -10.21 -18.95 -24.35
CA ALA A 36 -11.66 -19.15 -24.32
C ALA A 36 -12.28 -18.98 -25.71
N LEU A 37 -11.87 -17.95 -26.46
CA LEU A 37 -12.35 -17.73 -27.82
C LEU A 37 -11.99 -18.89 -28.74
N GLN A 38 -10.76 -19.41 -28.67
CA GLN A 38 -10.34 -20.57 -29.46
C GLN A 38 -11.15 -21.83 -29.12
N GLN A 39 -11.43 -22.06 -27.83
CA GLN A 39 -12.25 -23.18 -27.40
C GLN A 39 -13.70 -23.03 -27.89
N LEU A 40 -14.26 -21.82 -27.77
CA LEU A 40 -15.61 -21.49 -28.22
C LEU A 40 -15.73 -21.64 -29.75
N GLN A 41 -14.72 -21.21 -30.51
CA GLN A 41 -14.63 -21.41 -31.96
C GLN A 41 -14.61 -22.90 -32.32
N ALA A 42 -13.75 -23.69 -31.68
CA ALA A 42 -13.67 -25.12 -31.95
C ALA A 42 -14.98 -25.84 -31.60
N GLN A 43 -15.68 -25.42 -30.54
CA GLN A 43 -17.01 -25.93 -30.19
C GLN A 43 -18.07 -25.47 -31.19
N GLY A 44 -18.07 -24.20 -31.57
CA GLY A 44 -18.98 -23.60 -32.54
C GLY A 44 -18.90 -24.29 -33.90
N ALA A 45 -17.70 -24.61 -34.38
CA ALA A 45 -17.52 -25.38 -35.61
C ALA A 45 -18.19 -26.77 -35.55
N ARG A 46 -17.98 -27.52 -34.45
CA ARG A 46 -18.64 -28.82 -34.25
C ARG A 46 -20.17 -28.70 -34.14
N LEU A 47 -20.65 -27.67 -33.44
CA LEU A 47 -22.08 -27.39 -33.33
C LEU A 47 -22.69 -27.02 -34.69
N ALA A 48 -21.95 -26.25 -35.50
CA ALA A 48 -22.37 -25.87 -36.84
C ALA A 48 -22.49 -27.09 -37.75
N ASP A 49 -21.56 -28.05 -37.68
CA ASP A 49 -21.67 -29.30 -38.44
C ASP A 49 -22.95 -30.07 -38.06
N VAL A 50 -23.20 -30.27 -36.75
CA VAL A 50 -24.36 -31.04 -36.28
C VAL A 50 -25.70 -30.32 -36.57
N ALA A 51 -25.74 -29.01 -36.38
CA ALA A 51 -26.92 -28.20 -36.72
C ALA A 51 -27.15 -28.14 -38.23
N GLY A 52 -26.07 -28.03 -39.01
CA GLY A 52 -26.08 -28.01 -40.47
C GLY A 52 -26.66 -29.29 -41.07
N ASP A 53 -26.22 -30.46 -40.60
CA ASP A 53 -26.74 -31.77 -41.04
C ASP A 53 -28.26 -31.89 -40.86
N ARG A 54 -28.80 -31.37 -39.76
CA ARG A 54 -30.24 -31.37 -39.48
C ARG A 54 -31.02 -30.45 -40.42
N LEU A 55 -30.36 -29.40 -40.90
CA LEU A 55 -30.93 -28.31 -41.67
C LEU A 55 -30.78 -28.48 -43.19
N LEU A 56 -30.19 -29.59 -43.66
CA LEU A 56 -29.96 -29.85 -45.10
C LEU A 56 -31.25 -29.91 -45.92
N ASP A 57 -32.30 -30.53 -45.38
CA ASP A 57 -33.58 -30.73 -46.07
C ASP A 57 -34.59 -29.59 -45.82
N THR A 58 -34.23 -28.56 -45.05
CA THR A 58 -35.11 -27.42 -44.77
C THR A 58 -34.81 -26.28 -45.74
N PRO A 59 -35.82 -25.76 -46.47
CA PRO A 59 -35.59 -24.65 -47.38
C PRO A 59 -35.13 -23.41 -46.62
N VAL A 60 -34.39 -22.54 -47.30
CA VAL A 60 -33.76 -21.36 -46.73
C VAL A 60 -34.65 -20.13 -46.91
N ALA A 61 -34.85 -19.36 -45.85
CA ALA A 61 -35.62 -18.12 -45.91
C ALA A 61 -34.68 -16.92 -46.12
N THR A 62 -34.64 -16.39 -47.35
CA THR A 62 -33.77 -15.27 -47.72
C THR A 62 -34.47 -13.92 -47.75
N ASP A 63 -35.80 -13.88 -47.61
CA ASP A 63 -36.61 -12.67 -47.76
C ASP A 63 -37.10 -12.12 -46.39
N GLN A 64 -37.11 -10.80 -46.25
CA GLN A 64 -37.67 -10.09 -45.09
C GLN A 64 -39.20 -10.16 -45.03
N GLY A 65 -39.88 -10.56 -46.11
CA GLY A 65 -41.33 -10.74 -46.19
C GLY A 65 -41.88 -12.07 -45.65
N ALA A 66 -41.04 -12.93 -45.04
CA ALA A 66 -41.48 -14.20 -44.46
C ALA A 66 -42.46 -14.02 -43.28
N ILE A 67 -43.28 -15.04 -43.02
CA ILE A 67 -44.09 -15.13 -41.80
C ILE A 67 -43.33 -15.97 -40.79
N TYR A 68 -42.99 -15.39 -39.65
CA TYR A 68 -42.33 -16.08 -38.56
C TYR A 68 -43.33 -16.62 -37.55
N ALA A 69 -43.26 -17.92 -37.26
CA ALA A 69 -44.03 -18.58 -36.21
C ALA A 69 -43.08 -19.03 -35.08
N GLY A 70 -43.23 -18.39 -33.91
CA GLY A 70 -42.52 -18.79 -32.69
C GLY A 70 -43.14 -20.04 -32.06
N SER A 71 -42.38 -20.78 -31.28
CA SER A 71 -42.90 -21.92 -30.51
C SER A 71 -43.67 -21.44 -29.29
N THR A 72 -44.75 -22.15 -28.94
CA THR A 72 -45.47 -21.98 -27.68
C THR A 72 -45.62 -23.32 -26.98
N ASP A 73 -45.37 -23.34 -25.66
CA ASP A 73 -45.59 -24.51 -24.80
C ASP A 73 -47.06 -24.62 -24.36
N GLN A 74 -47.83 -23.53 -24.50
CA GLN A 74 -49.25 -23.48 -24.16
C GLN A 74 -50.10 -23.43 -25.43
N ALA A 75 -51.11 -24.30 -25.48
CA ALA A 75 -52.08 -24.28 -26.55
C ALA A 75 -52.95 -23.02 -26.44
N ILE A 76 -52.93 -22.20 -27.49
CA ILE A 76 -53.74 -20.98 -27.56
C ILE A 76 -55.19 -21.37 -27.82
N THR A 77 -56.10 -20.82 -27.02
CA THR A 77 -57.55 -20.93 -27.18
C THR A 77 -58.01 -19.89 -28.19
N ILE A 78 -58.83 -20.30 -29.16
CA ILE A 78 -59.39 -19.41 -30.16
C ILE A 78 -60.73 -18.88 -29.63
N ASP A 79 -60.71 -17.74 -28.96
CA ASP A 79 -61.90 -17.07 -28.41
C ASP A 79 -62.08 -15.63 -28.93
N GLY A 80 -61.11 -15.14 -29.69
CA GLY A 80 -61.09 -13.81 -30.29
C GLY A 80 -60.45 -12.73 -29.41
N TYR A 81 -59.81 -13.11 -28.31
CA TYR A 81 -59.08 -12.20 -27.44
C TYR A 81 -57.62 -12.62 -27.33
N GLY A 82 -56.71 -11.76 -27.78
CA GLY A 82 -55.27 -12.01 -27.78
C GLY A 82 -54.56 -12.26 -26.43
N HIS A 83 -55.27 -12.38 -25.29
CA HIS A 83 -54.68 -12.46 -23.95
C HIS A 83 -53.77 -13.68 -23.69
N GLU A 84 -53.99 -14.78 -24.38
CA GLU A 84 -53.15 -15.98 -24.28
C GLU A 84 -51.93 -15.94 -25.23
N TRP A 85 -51.78 -14.88 -26.02
CA TRP A 85 -50.68 -14.77 -26.98
C TRP A 85 -49.38 -14.36 -26.31
N PRO A 86 -48.22 -14.91 -26.74
CA PRO A 86 -46.93 -14.53 -26.21
C PRO A 86 -46.69 -13.01 -26.31
N GLY A 87 -46.40 -12.37 -25.18
CA GLY A 87 -46.12 -10.93 -25.10
C GLY A 87 -47.34 -10.02 -24.96
N PHE A 88 -48.53 -10.54 -24.65
CA PHE A 88 -49.74 -9.72 -24.48
C PHE A 88 -49.76 -8.88 -23.18
N ASP A 89 -49.27 -9.43 -22.05
CA ASP A 89 -49.29 -8.81 -20.71
C ASP A 89 -47.92 -8.78 -19.99
N GLU A 90 -46.82 -9.10 -20.69
CA GLU A 90 -45.48 -9.05 -20.11
C GLU A 90 -44.95 -7.60 -20.10
N GLY A 91 -44.83 -7.01 -18.90
CA GLY A 91 -44.39 -5.64 -18.69
C GLY A 91 -43.16 -5.23 -19.53
N ASP A 92 -43.20 -3.99 -20.03
CA ASP A 92 -42.19 -3.32 -20.87
C ASP A 92 -41.75 -4.01 -22.19
N GLN A 93 -42.22 -5.22 -22.52
CA GLN A 93 -41.88 -5.89 -23.78
C GLN A 93 -42.96 -5.70 -24.86
N PRO A 94 -42.65 -5.10 -26.02
CA PRO A 94 -43.61 -4.98 -27.10
C PRO A 94 -43.94 -6.36 -27.70
N ALA A 95 -45.25 -6.62 -27.89
CA ALA A 95 -45.72 -7.82 -28.58
C ALA A 95 -45.05 -7.98 -29.96
N PRO A 96 -44.66 -9.21 -30.37
CA PRO A 96 -43.80 -9.46 -31.54
C PRO A 96 -44.58 -9.39 -32.87
N TRP A 97 -45.29 -8.28 -33.10
CA TRP A 97 -46.08 -8.04 -34.30
C TRP A 97 -45.22 -7.96 -35.56
N GLN A 98 -45.67 -8.61 -36.62
CA GLN A 98 -45.11 -8.57 -37.97
C GLN A 98 -46.03 -7.76 -38.88
N THR A 99 -45.46 -7.09 -39.88
CA THR A 99 -46.22 -6.30 -40.87
C THR A 99 -45.62 -6.49 -42.27
N ALA A 100 -46.43 -6.32 -43.31
CA ALA A 100 -45.99 -6.42 -44.71
C ALA A 100 -45.27 -5.15 -45.21
N GLY A 101 -44.80 -4.30 -44.29
CA GLY A 101 -44.20 -3.00 -44.55
C GLY A 101 -44.47 -1.99 -43.41
N THR A 102 -43.75 -0.87 -43.41
CA THR A 102 -43.80 0.14 -42.32
C THR A 102 -45.12 0.91 -42.25
N THR A 103 -45.93 0.90 -43.31
CA THR A 103 -47.21 1.62 -43.40
C THR A 103 -48.41 0.69 -43.60
N SER A 104 -48.23 -0.63 -43.43
CA SER A 104 -49.34 -1.57 -43.62
C SER A 104 -50.33 -1.45 -42.47
N PRO A 105 -51.64 -1.30 -42.74
CA PRO A 105 -52.67 -1.26 -41.69
C PRO A 105 -52.92 -2.63 -41.06
N LEU A 106 -52.36 -3.70 -41.65
CA LEU A 106 -52.47 -5.06 -41.16
C LEU A 106 -51.18 -5.50 -40.46
N ARG A 107 -51.33 -6.00 -39.24
CA ARG A 107 -50.26 -6.64 -38.46
C ARG A 107 -50.68 -8.04 -38.04
N TRP A 108 -49.70 -8.91 -37.81
CA TRP A 108 -49.97 -10.27 -37.38
C TRP A 108 -48.93 -10.82 -36.40
N GLN A 109 -49.33 -11.84 -35.66
CA GLN A 109 -48.45 -12.70 -34.89
C GLN A 109 -48.73 -14.15 -35.28
N ALA A 110 -47.69 -14.97 -35.33
CA ALA A 110 -47.85 -16.40 -35.55
C ALA A 110 -47.11 -17.17 -34.46
N SER A 111 -47.75 -18.22 -33.96
CA SER A 111 -47.20 -19.13 -32.96
C SER A 111 -47.55 -20.56 -33.35
N HIS A 112 -46.74 -21.53 -32.95
CA HIS A 112 -47.03 -22.94 -33.22
C HIS A 112 -46.72 -23.82 -32.01
N ASP A 113 -47.49 -24.89 -31.88
CA ASP A 113 -47.18 -26.03 -31.03
C ASP A 113 -46.88 -27.25 -31.92
N ASP A 114 -46.72 -28.45 -31.32
CA ASP A 114 -46.43 -29.68 -32.07
C ASP A 114 -47.53 -30.11 -33.08
N GLN A 115 -48.74 -29.55 -33.00
CA GLN A 115 -49.92 -29.98 -33.75
C GLN A 115 -50.57 -28.89 -34.60
N PHE A 116 -50.50 -27.63 -34.18
CA PHE A 116 -51.26 -26.52 -34.74
C PHE A 116 -50.37 -25.29 -34.96
N LEU A 117 -50.71 -24.55 -36.02
CA LEU A 117 -50.27 -23.19 -36.24
C LEU A 117 -51.41 -22.25 -35.87
N TYR A 118 -51.05 -21.22 -35.10
CA TYR A 118 -51.92 -20.15 -34.63
C TYR A 118 -51.54 -18.86 -35.34
N LEU A 119 -52.53 -18.11 -35.81
CA LEU A 119 -52.36 -16.78 -36.40
C LEU A 119 -53.30 -15.77 -35.73
N LEU A 120 -52.73 -14.67 -35.27
CA LEU A 120 -53.46 -13.49 -34.81
C LEU A 120 -53.29 -12.42 -35.86
N ILE A 121 -54.36 -11.96 -36.46
CA ILE A 121 -54.34 -10.94 -37.51
C ILE A 121 -55.16 -9.76 -37.02
N GLN A 122 -54.57 -8.57 -37.05
CA GLN A 122 -55.25 -7.35 -36.65
C GLN A 122 -55.16 -6.29 -37.74
N ARG A 123 -56.30 -5.66 -38.01
CA ARG A 123 -56.40 -4.51 -38.91
C ARG A 123 -56.72 -3.25 -38.11
N LEU A 124 -55.88 -2.22 -38.23
CA LEU A 124 -55.88 -1.06 -37.34
C LEU A 124 -56.64 0.16 -37.84
N ASP A 125 -56.97 0.21 -39.13
CA ASP A 125 -57.50 1.39 -39.82
C ASP A 125 -59.02 1.37 -40.02
N GLN A 126 -59.69 0.24 -39.79
CA GLN A 126 -61.13 0.10 -39.97
C GLN A 126 -61.76 -0.99 -39.09
N GLY A 127 -63.02 -0.79 -38.71
CA GLY A 127 -63.85 -1.79 -38.00
C GLY A 127 -64.36 -2.93 -38.89
N LEU A 128 -64.92 -3.95 -38.25
CA LEU A 128 -65.40 -5.17 -38.93
C LEU A 128 -66.71 -4.93 -39.69
N ALA A 129 -66.69 -5.09 -41.02
CA ALA A 129 -67.90 -5.12 -41.85
C ALA A 129 -68.42 -6.55 -42.02
N LEU A 130 -69.60 -6.86 -41.47
CA LEU A 130 -70.19 -8.20 -41.48
C LEU A 130 -70.82 -8.56 -42.84
N TYR A 131 -70.64 -9.80 -43.26
CA TYR A 131 -71.30 -10.40 -44.42
C TYR A 131 -72.80 -10.60 -44.16
N ASN A 132 -73.64 -10.09 -45.06
CA ASN A 132 -75.08 -10.29 -45.02
C ASN A 132 -75.51 -11.28 -46.11
N PRO A 133 -75.90 -12.53 -45.75
CA PRO A 133 -76.32 -13.53 -46.74
C PRO A 133 -77.53 -13.11 -47.58
N ALA A 134 -78.38 -12.21 -47.09
CA ALA A 134 -79.54 -11.69 -47.82
C ALA A 134 -79.18 -10.57 -48.82
N ARG A 135 -77.97 -9.99 -48.69
CA ARG A 135 -77.44 -8.93 -49.56
C ARG A 135 -75.94 -9.19 -49.81
N PRO A 136 -75.60 -10.21 -50.62
CA PRO A 136 -74.21 -10.62 -50.83
C PRO A 136 -73.35 -9.52 -51.49
N ASP A 137 -73.95 -8.60 -52.25
CA ASP A 137 -73.26 -7.49 -52.90
C ASP A 137 -72.91 -6.34 -51.93
N GLN A 138 -73.39 -6.39 -50.68
CA GLN A 138 -73.04 -5.40 -49.65
C GLN A 138 -71.57 -5.53 -49.27
N ALA A 139 -70.87 -4.40 -49.11
CA ALA A 139 -69.48 -4.41 -48.72
C ALA A 139 -69.25 -5.07 -47.36
N HIS A 140 -68.33 -6.03 -47.30
CA HIS A 140 -68.04 -6.84 -46.12
C HIS A 140 -66.56 -7.23 -46.08
N GLU A 141 -66.05 -7.55 -44.89
CA GLU A 141 -64.68 -8.06 -44.73
C GLU A 141 -64.59 -9.52 -45.17
N ARG A 142 -63.52 -9.82 -45.90
CA ARG A 142 -63.14 -11.16 -46.31
C ARG A 142 -61.64 -11.33 -46.11
N LEU A 143 -61.25 -12.36 -45.35
CA LEU A 143 -59.86 -12.80 -45.28
C LEU A 143 -59.67 -13.99 -46.20
N GLU A 144 -58.69 -13.91 -47.10
CA GLU A 144 -58.21 -15.05 -47.87
C GLU A 144 -56.92 -15.59 -47.26
N LEU A 145 -56.78 -16.92 -47.24
CA LEU A 145 -55.62 -17.65 -46.74
C LEU A 145 -55.15 -18.61 -47.81
N TRP A 146 -53.85 -18.66 -48.05
CA TRP A 146 -53.24 -19.61 -48.97
C TRP A 146 -52.04 -20.30 -48.34
N LEU A 147 -52.11 -21.62 -48.23
CA LEU A 147 -51.01 -22.48 -47.79
C LEU A 147 -50.50 -23.31 -48.96
N GLN A 148 -49.21 -23.27 -49.22
CA GLN A 148 -48.53 -24.09 -50.20
C GLN A 148 -47.47 -24.94 -49.50
N ALA A 149 -47.58 -26.27 -49.58
CA ALA A 149 -46.57 -27.17 -49.00
C ALA A 149 -45.25 -27.08 -49.79
N PRO A 150 -44.09 -27.37 -49.17
CA PRO A 150 -42.79 -27.28 -49.82
C PRO A 150 -42.72 -28.15 -51.07
N ALA A 151 -42.03 -27.67 -52.11
CA ALA A 151 -41.80 -28.45 -53.32
C ALA A 151 -40.80 -29.57 -53.02
N ARG A 152 -41.29 -30.81 -52.89
CA ARG A 152 -40.45 -31.99 -52.56
C ARG A 152 -39.81 -32.65 -53.79
N GLU A 153 -40.31 -32.39 -55.00
CA GLU A 153 -39.78 -32.94 -56.26
C GLU A 153 -39.85 -31.91 -57.41
N LEU A 154 -38.86 -31.90 -58.31
CA LEU A 154 -38.93 -31.15 -59.57
C LEU A 154 -40.04 -31.76 -60.45
N GLY A 155 -41.20 -31.10 -60.56
CA GLY A 155 -42.25 -31.44 -61.51
C GLY A 155 -43.65 -31.69 -60.92
N THR A 156 -43.79 -31.81 -59.59
CA THR A 156 -45.11 -31.85 -58.96
C THR A 156 -45.63 -30.44 -58.72
N HIS A 157 -46.61 -29.99 -59.50
CA HIS A 157 -47.37 -28.79 -59.20
C HIS A 157 -48.20 -29.01 -57.93
N ASN A 158 -47.68 -28.60 -56.78
CA ASN A 158 -48.49 -28.49 -55.57
C ASN A 158 -49.40 -27.26 -55.71
N GLN A 159 -50.68 -27.48 -56.05
CA GLN A 159 -51.67 -26.42 -56.30
C GLN A 159 -51.97 -25.56 -55.05
N GLY A 160 -51.47 -25.94 -53.87
CA GLY A 160 -51.72 -25.25 -52.60
C GLY A 160 -53.20 -25.31 -52.20
N GLN A 161 -53.48 -24.94 -50.95
CA GLN A 161 -54.83 -24.94 -50.38
C GLN A 161 -55.23 -23.50 -50.08
N ARG A 162 -56.36 -23.07 -50.65
CA ARG A 162 -56.92 -21.73 -50.45
C ARG A 162 -58.18 -21.82 -49.59
N TRP A 163 -58.27 -20.91 -48.63
CA TRP A 163 -59.46 -20.72 -47.80
C TRP A 163 -59.88 -19.25 -47.81
N PHE A 164 -61.14 -19.02 -47.48
CA PHE A 164 -61.62 -17.68 -47.17
C PHE A 164 -62.51 -17.70 -45.93
N ILE A 165 -62.54 -16.57 -45.23
CA ILE A 165 -63.30 -16.34 -43.99
C ILE A 165 -64.15 -15.10 -44.21
N ARG A 166 -65.42 -15.18 -43.79
CA ARG A 166 -66.37 -14.06 -43.77
C ARG A 166 -67.23 -14.18 -42.53
N ALA A 167 -67.40 -13.07 -41.80
CA ALA A 167 -68.13 -13.04 -40.54
C ALA A 167 -69.59 -12.60 -40.76
N VAL A 168 -70.57 -13.38 -40.31
CA VAL A 168 -71.99 -12.93 -40.25
C VAL A 168 -72.32 -12.24 -38.92
N ALA A 169 -71.52 -12.50 -37.90
CA ALA A 169 -71.53 -11.89 -36.58
C ALA A 169 -70.10 -11.99 -35.99
N PRO A 170 -69.73 -11.15 -35.01
CA PRO A 170 -68.49 -11.30 -34.25
C PRO A 170 -68.47 -12.60 -33.42
N GLY A 171 -67.27 -13.16 -33.18
CA GLY A 171 -67.04 -14.42 -32.48
C GLY A 171 -66.63 -15.54 -33.44
N ASP A 172 -67.02 -16.78 -33.14
CA ASP A 172 -66.66 -17.97 -33.93
C ASP A 172 -67.19 -17.89 -35.37
N VAL A 173 -66.27 -17.95 -36.33
CA VAL A 173 -66.58 -17.86 -37.77
C VAL A 173 -66.18 -19.12 -38.52
N PRO A 174 -66.99 -19.56 -39.50
CA PRO A 174 -66.65 -20.71 -40.33
C PRO A 174 -65.56 -20.35 -41.36
N VAL A 175 -64.60 -21.26 -41.54
CA VAL A 175 -63.58 -21.19 -42.59
C VAL A 175 -64.00 -22.05 -43.77
N TYR A 176 -63.98 -21.50 -44.98
CA TYR A 176 -64.44 -22.17 -46.21
C TYR A 176 -63.27 -22.45 -47.15
N ARG A 177 -63.25 -23.60 -47.82
CA ARG A 177 -62.29 -23.83 -48.92
C ARG A 177 -62.68 -23.06 -50.17
N ALA A 178 -61.69 -22.51 -50.87
CA ALA A 178 -61.93 -21.88 -52.17
C ALA A 178 -62.25 -22.94 -53.25
N GLU A 179 -61.56 -24.09 -53.27
CA GLU A 179 -61.77 -25.17 -54.25
C GLU A 179 -61.53 -26.58 -53.65
N PRO A 180 -62.31 -27.63 -54.04
CA PRO A 180 -63.57 -27.58 -54.76
C PRO A 180 -64.75 -27.31 -53.80
N ALA A 181 -65.63 -26.39 -54.21
CA ALA A 181 -66.84 -25.94 -53.51
C ALA A 181 -66.62 -25.38 -52.09
N GLN A 182 -67.35 -24.29 -51.79
CA GLN A 182 -67.35 -23.49 -50.55
C GLN A 182 -67.79 -24.27 -49.29
N ALA A 183 -67.23 -25.45 -49.08
CA ALA A 183 -67.49 -26.32 -47.94
C ALA A 183 -66.69 -25.82 -46.74
N ARG A 184 -67.32 -25.87 -45.56
CA ARG A 184 -66.68 -25.56 -44.28
C ARG A 184 -65.57 -26.57 -44.01
N ASP A 185 -64.36 -26.09 -43.74
CA ASP A 185 -63.25 -26.93 -43.29
C ASP A 185 -63.19 -26.92 -41.76
N HIS A 186 -63.67 -27.99 -41.14
CA HIS A 186 -63.72 -28.12 -39.68
C HIS A 186 -62.35 -28.31 -39.02
N ARG A 187 -61.28 -28.51 -39.82
CA ARG A 187 -59.91 -28.59 -39.31
C ARG A 187 -59.36 -27.22 -38.94
N LEU A 188 -59.96 -26.14 -39.44
CA LEU A 188 -59.60 -24.77 -39.12
C LEU A 188 -60.64 -24.18 -38.18
N GLN A 189 -60.18 -23.46 -37.16
CA GLN A 189 -61.03 -22.72 -36.22
C GLN A 189 -60.67 -21.25 -36.30
N ALA A 190 -61.66 -20.37 -36.34
CA ALA A 190 -61.42 -18.95 -36.41
C ALA A 190 -62.42 -18.19 -35.53
N SER A 191 -61.95 -17.14 -34.86
CA SER A 191 -62.80 -16.21 -34.11
C SER A 191 -62.48 -14.78 -34.55
N TRP A 192 -63.50 -14.05 -34.99
CA TRP A 192 -63.36 -12.70 -35.53
C TRP A 192 -64.08 -11.68 -34.65
N GLN A 193 -63.33 -10.79 -34.02
CA GLN A 193 -63.86 -9.77 -33.12
C GLN A 193 -63.80 -8.37 -33.74
N ASP A 194 -64.87 -7.61 -33.52
CA ASP A 194 -64.90 -6.18 -33.82
C ASP A 194 -64.41 -5.37 -32.60
N LYS A 195 -63.46 -4.47 -32.81
CA LYS A 195 -62.95 -3.54 -31.80
C LYS A 195 -63.35 -2.10 -32.15
N GLY A 196 -64.37 -1.91 -32.98
CA GLY A 196 -64.94 -0.62 -33.35
C GLY A 196 -64.16 0.07 -34.47
N ALA A 197 -62.97 0.58 -34.16
CA ALA A 197 -62.09 1.22 -35.16
C ALA A 197 -61.06 0.25 -35.78
N SER A 198 -60.96 -0.97 -35.23
CA SER A 198 -60.08 -2.04 -35.68
C SER A 198 -60.83 -3.37 -35.57
N TRP A 199 -60.29 -4.42 -36.16
CA TRP A 199 -60.78 -5.78 -35.93
C TRP A 199 -59.62 -6.75 -35.72
N GLU A 200 -59.92 -7.86 -35.05
CA GLU A 200 -58.96 -8.91 -34.70
C GLU A 200 -59.52 -10.26 -35.12
N LEU A 201 -58.67 -11.09 -35.70
CA LEU A 201 -59.02 -12.42 -36.17
C LEU A 201 -57.98 -13.41 -35.67
N GLU A 202 -58.43 -14.36 -34.88
CA GLU A 202 -57.65 -15.52 -34.46
C GLU A 202 -57.95 -16.69 -35.37
N LEU A 203 -56.92 -17.44 -35.74
CA LEU A 203 -57.03 -18.59 -36.61
C LEU A 203 -56.13 -19.71 -36.10
N LYS A 204 -56.69 -20.92 -36.00
CA LYS A 204 -55.99 -22.17 -35.72
C LYS A 204 -56.11 -23.10 -36.91
N LEU A 205 -54.99 -23.62 -37.38
CA LEU A 205 -54.91 -24.59 -38.47
C LEU A 205 -53.92 -25.71 -38.13
N PRO A 206 -54.03 -26.90 -38.76
CA PRO A 206 -53.04 -27.97 -38.58
C PRO A 206 -51.64 -27.49 -38.95
N LEU A 207 -50.64 -27.85 -38.15
CA LEU A 207 -49.25 -27.41 -38.34
C LEU A 207 -48.76 -27.77 -39.75
N PRO A 208 -48.42 -26.78 -40.59
CA PRO A 208 -47.83 -27.05 -41.90
C PRO A 208 -46.45 -27.69 -41.75
N SER A 209 -46.06 -28.52 -42.71
CA SER A 209 -44.69 -29.07 -42.73
C SER A 209 -43.65 -27.95 -42.86
N PRO A 210 -42.46 -28.08 -42.24
CA PRO A 210 -41.38 -27.11 -42.37
C PRO A 210 -41.09 -26.76 -43.83
N GLY A 211 -40.91 -25.47 -44.10
CA GLY A 211 -40.70 -24.96 -45.46
C GLY A 211 -41.95 -24.71 -46.28
N SER A 212 -43.14 -24.87 -45.70
CA SER A 212 -44.38 -24.41 -46.33
C SER A 212 -44.36 -22.90 -46.53
N ARG A 213 -45.14 -22.43 -47.48
CA ARG A 213 -45.41 -21.01 -47.72
C ARG A 213 -46.84 -20.71 -47.31
N LEU A 214 -47.03 -19.61 -46.59
CA LEU A 214 -48.32 -19.19 -46.07
C LEU A 214 -48.50 -17.73 -46.43
N GLY A 215 -49.61 -17.39 -47.07
CA GLY A 215 -50.01 -16.01 -47.30
C GLY A 215 -51.45 -15.79 -46.86
N PHE A 216 -51.77 -14.58 -46.45
CA PHE A 216 -53.13 -14.12 -46.24
C PHE A 216 -53.32 -12.68 -46.70
N GLN A 217 -54.56 -12.35 -47.05
CA GLN A 217 -54.95 -11.03 -47.49
C GLN A 217 -56.33 -10.70 -46.92
N ALA A 218 -56.46 -9.56 -46.25
CA ALA A 218 -57.73 -9.01 -45.84
C ALA A 218 -58.21 -8.02 -46.89
N THR A 219 -59.45 -8.20 -47.35
CA THR A 219 -60.09 -7.36 -48.37
C THR A 219 -61.46 -6.94 -47.88
N ARG A 220 -61.90 -5.74 -48.26
CA ARG A 220 -63.31 -5.36 -48.12
C ARG A 220 -63.97 -5.52 -49.48
N GLU A 221 -64.64 -6.65 -49.67
CA GLU A 221 -65.34 -6.92 -50.93
C GLU A 221 -66.29 -5.77 -51.24
N GLY A 222 -66.34 -5.35 -52.51
CA GLY A 222 -67.12 -4.18 -52.94
C GLY A 222 -66.41 -2.83 -52.82
N GLN A 223 -65.20 -2.76 -52.26
CA GLN A 223 -64.34 -1.56 -52.27
C GLN A 223 -62.98 -1.84 -52.93
N PRO A 224 -62.66 -1.23 -54.09
CA PRO A 224 -61.37 -1.41 -54.74
C PRO A 224 -60.23 -0.75 -53.95
N ASN A 225 -59.02 -1.32 -54.04
CA ASN A 225 -57.78 -0.87 -53.36
C ASN A 225 -57.82 -0.91 -51.82
N ASN A 226 -58.66 -1.76 -51.22
CA ASN A 226 -58.71 -1.93 -49.76
C ASN A 226 -58.01 -3.19 -49.25
N ASP A 227 -57.15 -3.76 -50.07
CA ASP A 227 -56.46 -5.01 -49.79
C ASP A 227 -55.25 -4.74 -48.91
N ALA A 228 -55.14 -5.46 -47.79
CA ALA A 228 -54.01 -5.40 -46.90
C ALA A 228 -53.60 -6.82 -46.49
N GLY A 229 -52.31 -7.13 -46.49
CA GLY A 229 -51.82 -8.45 -46.13
C GLY A 229 -50.49 -8.78 -46.77
N THR A 230 -50.18 -10.06 -46.78
CA THR A 230 -48.99 -10.62 -47.43
C THR A 230 -49.24 -10.87 -48.92
N THR A 231 -48.20 -11.15 -49.69
CA THR A 231 -48.37 -11.61 -51.08
C THR A 231 -49.10 -12.95 -51.10
N LEU A 232 -50.12 -13.07 -51.95
CA LEU A 232 -50.75 -14.36 -52.19
C LEU A 232 -49.95 -15.12 -53.24
N GLU A 233 -49.71 -14.60 -54.45
CA GLU A 233 -49.00 -15.30 -55.55
C GLU A 233 -47.59 -14.75 -55.83
N PRO A 234 -46.50 -15.40 -55.38
CA PRO A 234 -46.42 -16.57 -54.49
C PRO A 234 -46.52 -16.20 -52.99
N PRO A 235 -46.94 -17.15 -52.13
CA PRO A 235 -47.06 -16.87 -50.71
C PRO A 235 -45.67 -16.78 -50.07
N PRO A 236 -45.49 -15.94 -49.04
CA PRO A 236 -44.22 -15.85 -48.34
C PRO A 236 -43.92 -17.14 -47.60
N MET A 237 -42.64 -17.36 -47.31
CA MET A 237 -42.19 -18.53 -46.59
C MET A 237 -42.65 -18.47 -45.13
N LEU A 238 -43.15 -19.59 -44.60
CA LEU A 238 -43.42 -19.75 -43.19
C LEU A 238 -42.15 -20.25 -42.51
N VAL A 239 -41.51 -19.39 -41.72
CA VAL A 239 -40.34 -19.71 -40.89
C VAL A 239 -40.88 -20.16 -39.54
N GLN A 240 -40.66 -21.43 -39.20
CA GLN A 240 -41.08 -22.02 -37.92
C GLN A 240 -39.84 -22.22 -37.06
N GLN A 241 -39.92 -21.81 -35.80
CA GLN A 241 -38.89 -22.14 -34.79
C GLN A 241 -38.78 -23.67 -34.64
N ASP A 242 -37.57 -24.23 -34.73
CA ASP A 242 -37.34 -25.68 -34.66
C ASP A 242 -36.98 -26.11 -33.22
N ASN A 243 -38.00 -26.50 -32.45
CA ASN A 243 -37.86 -26.99 -31.07
C ASN A 243 -36.89 -28.17 -30.95
N ARG A 244 -36.79 -29.00 -31.97
CA ARG A 244 -35.89 -30.15 -31.93
C ARG A 244 -34.44 -29.74 -32.16
N LEU A 245 -34.21 -28.73 -33.00
CA LEU A 245 -32.91 -28.09 -33.12
C LEU A 245 -32.52 -27.38 -31.81
N GLU A 246 -33.45 -26.70 -31.14
CA GLU A 246 -33.21 -26.10 -29.82
C GLU A 246 -32.82 -27.15 -28.78
N HIS A 247 -33.58 -28.24 -28.65
CA HIS A 247 -33.23 -29.33 -27.74
C HIS A 247 -31.84 -29.92 -28.04
N LEU A 248 -31.49 -30.06 -29.33
CA LEU A 248 -30.17 -30.50 -29.74
C LEU A 248 -29.09 -29.51 -29.29
N LEU A 249 -29.24 -28.22 -29.60
CA LEU A 249 -28.29 -27.18 -29.22
C LEU A 249 -28.12 -27.11 -27.70
N LYS A 250 -29.23 -27.10 -26.96
CA LYS A 250 -29.26 -27.09 -25.49
C LYS A 250 -28.49 -28.27 -24.88
N SER A 251 -28.49 -29.44 -25.52
CA SER A 251 -27.75 -30.63 -25.05
C SER A 251 -26.24 -30.56 -25.29
N GLN A 252 -25.78 -29.67 -26.18
CA GLN A 252 -24.39 -29.58 -26.62
C GLN A 252 -23.67 -28.31 -26.14
N ILE A 253 -24.41 -27.35 -25.58
CA ILE A 253 -23.86 -26.14 -24.96
C ILE A 253 -23.65 -26.33 -23.45
N SER A 254 -22.64 -25.66 -22.90
CA SER A 254 -22.28 -25.72 -21.49
C SER A 254 -23.08 -24.69 -20.66
N PRO A 255 -23.14 -24.82 -19.32
CA PRO A 255 -23.73 -23.79 -18.47
C PRO A 255 -23.10 -22.42 -18.75
N GLY A 256 -23.92 -21.37 -18.82
CA GLY A 256 -23.52 -20.00 -19.15
C GLY A 256 -23.12 -19.78 -20.62
N GLN A 257 -23.46 -20.72 -21.49
CA GLN A 257 -23.45 -20.53 -22.95
C GLN A 257 -24.88 -20.37 -23.49
N GLN A 258 -24.97 -19.70 -24.63
CA GLN A 258 -26.17 -19.67 -25.45
C GLN A 258 -25.82 -19.84 -26.93
N ALA A 259 -26.70 -20.49 -27.68
CA ALA A 259 -26.57 -20.71 -29.10
C ALA A 259 -27.83 -20.22 -29.82
N THR A 260 -27.64 -19.43 -30.87
CA THR A 260 -28.71 -18.90 -31.71
C THR A 260 -28.43 -19.26 -33.16
N VAL A 261 -29.42 -19.84 -33.86
CA VAL A 261 -29.34 -20.13 -35.29
C VAL A 261 -30.25 -19.18 -36.04
N LEU A 262 -29.71 -18.54 -37.08
CA LEU A 262 -30.36 -17.48 -37.84
C LEU A 262 -30.51 -17.87 -39.32
N GLU A 263 -31.68 -17.61 -39.92
CA GLU A 263 -31.87 -17.60 -41.37
C GLU A 263 -31.22 -16.36 -42.01
N PRO A 264 -30.80 -16.40 -43.29
CA PRO A 264 -30.27 -15.23 -44.00
C PRO A 264 -31.17 -13.99 -43.93
N GLY A 265 -32.49 -14.20 -43.85
CA GLY A 265 -33.49 -13.14 -43.60
C GLY A 265 -33.48 -12.54 -42.19
N SER A 266 -32.48 -12.85 -41.35
CA SER A 266 -32.33 -12.42 -39.95
C SER A 266 -33.40 -12.97 -38.99
N TRP A 267 -34.05 -14.10 -39.32
CA TRP A 267 -35.03 -14.75 -38.43
C TRP A 267 -34.37 -15.79 -37.52
N ILE A 268 -34.81 -15.87 -36.27
CA ILE A 268 -34.28 -16.84 -35.29
C ILE A 268 -34.93 -18.21 -35.50
N LEU A 269 -34.18 -19.20 -36.00
CA LEU A 269 -34.68 -20.58 -36.17
C LEU A 269 -34.69 -21.37 -34.87
N ALA A 270 -33.68 -21.15 -34.04
CA ALA A 270 -33.50 -21.85 -32.79
C ALA A 270 -32.69 -20.97 -31.85
N HIS A 271 -33.14 -20.85 -30.61
CA HIS A 271 -32.40 -20.20 -29.54
C HIS A 271 -32.34 -21.11 -28.32
N SER A 272 -31.16 -21.31 -27.77
CA SER A 272 -30.95 -22.17 -26.61
C SER A 272 -29.98 -21.53 -25.65
N ARG A 273 -30.40 -21.38 -24.40
CA ARG A 273 -29.59 -20.84 -23.31
C ARG A 273 -29.55 -21.84 -22.16
N VAL A 274 -28.36 -22.09 -21.63
CA VAL A 274 -28.19 -22.78 -20.35
C VAL A 274 -27.73 -21.75 -19.34
N ALA A 275 -28.58 -21.41 -18.37
CA ALA A 275 -28.24 -20.43 -17.35
C ALA A 275 -26.97 -20.85 -16.60
N ALA A 276 -26.11 -19.87 -16.28
CA ALA A 276 -25.00 -20.11 -15.38
C ALA A 276 -25.53 -20.41 -13.96
N PRO A 277 -24.88 -21.28 -13.19
CA PRO A 277 -25.18 -21.40 -11.76
C PRO A 277 -25.03 -20.03 -11.10
N ALA A 278 -26.04 -19.57 -10.37
CA ALA A 278 -25.92 -18.32 -9.61
C ALA A 278 -24.76 -18.45 -8.60
N PRO A 279 -23.88 -17.44 -8.46
CA PRO A 279 -22.85 -17.47 -7.45
C PRO A 279 -23.51 -17.57 -6.07
N ALA A 280 -23.15 -18.59 -5.30
CA ALA A 280 -23.81 -18.97 -4.04
C ALA A 280 -23.60 -17.99 -2.86
N SER A 281 -23.06 -16.79 -3.08
CA SER A 281 -22.70 -15.89 -1.98
C SER A 281 -23.79 -14.84 -1.75
N VAL A 282 -24.77 -15.17 -0.91
CA VAL A 282 -25.53 -14.14 -0.19
C VAL A 282 -24.54 -13.48 0.78
N PHE A 283 -24.42 -12.15 0.73
CA PHE A 283 -23.45 -11.38 1.51
C PHE A 283 -23.55 -11.65 3.04
N ASP A 284 -24.70 -12.14 3.50
CA ASP A 284 -25.01 -12.37 4.91
C ASP A 284 -24.20 -13.50 5.57
N ASP A 285 -23.61 -14.42 4.80
CA ASP A 285 -22.85 -15.58 5.34
C ASP A 285 -21.32 -15.45 5.21
N LEU A 286 -20.80 -14.30 4.73
CA LEU A 286 -19.37 -14.13 4.45
C LEU A 286 -18.58 -13.61 5.67
N SER A 287 -17.42 -14.20 5.93
CA SER A 287 -16.47 -13.67 6.93
C SER A 287 -15.86 -12.33 6.48
N PRO A 288 -15.36 -11.48 7.40
CA PRO A 288 -14.73 -10.20 7.05
C PRO A 288 -13.59 -10.31 6.02
N GLY A 289 -12.81 -11.41 6.08
CA GLY A 289 -11.76 -11.69 5.10
C GLY A 289 -12.33 -12.00 3.70
N GLN A 290 -13.44 -12.74 3.63
CA GLN A 290 -14.12 -13.04 2.36
C GLN A 290 -14.82 -11.81 1.78
N ILE A 291 -15.34 -10.90 2.62
CA ILE A 291 -15.89 -9.62 2.16
C ILE A 291 -14.81 -8.77 1.50
N LEU A 292 -13.64 -8.65 2.12
CA LEU A 292 -12.51 -7.92 1.55
C LEU A 292 -12.04 -8.54 0.22
N GLU A 293 -12.02 -9.87 0.16
CA GLU A 293 -11.73 -10.62 -1.06
C GLU A 293 -12.75 -10.32 -2.16
N GLN A 294 -14.06 -10.38 -1.86
CA GLN A 294 -15.13 -10.07 -2.79
C GLN A 294 -15.03 -8.63 -3.32
N ILE A 295 -14.77 -7.66 -2.44
CA ILE A 295 -14.56 -6.25 -2.80
C ILE A 295 -13.34 -6.11 -3.72
N SER A 296 -12.23 -6.79 -3.39
CA SER A 296 -11.02 -6.74 -4.20
C SER A 296 -11.21 -7.36 -5.58
N LEU A 297 -11.96 -8.47 -5.67
CA LEU A 297 -12.32 -9.13 -6.93
C LEU A 297 -13.24 -8.26 -7.78
N ASN A 298 -14.23 -7.59 -7.16
CA ASN A 298 -15.10 -6.66 -7.84
C ASN A 298 -14.33 -5.43 -8.36
N ALA A 299 -13.42 -4.87 -7.56
CA ALA A 299 -12.57 -3.76 -7.96
C ALA A 299 -11.63 -4.16 -9.11
N LEU A 300 -11.02 -5.35 -9.03
CA LEU A 300 -10.18 -5.90 -10.09
C LEU A 300 -10.98 -6.13 -11.37
N SER A 301 -12.18 -6.70 -11.26
CA SER A 301 -13.08 -6.93 -12.41
C SER A 301 -13.51 -5.60 -13.04
N GLY A 302 -13.78 -4.57 -12.23
CA GLY A 302 -14.04 -3.22 -12.71
C GLY A 302 -12.85 -2.60 -13.44
N LEU A 303 -11.64 -2.75 -12.90
CA LEU A 303 -10.41 -2.31 -13.55
C LEU A 303 -10.17 -3.03 -14.87
N ILE A 304 -10.34 -4.36 -14.92
CA ILE A 304 -10.19 -5.13 -16.16
C ILE A 304 -11.20 -4.63 -17.21
N ARG A 305 -12.47 -4.40 -16.83
CA ARG A 305 -13.51 -3.86 -17.72
C ARG A 305 -13.12 -2.52 -18.35
N LEU A 306 -12.36 -1.66 -17.67
CA LEU A 306 -11.88 -0.38 -18.23
C LEU A 306 -10.84 -0.56 -19.35
N TYR A 307 -10.12 -1.69 -19.37
CA TYR A 307 -9.10 -2.01 -20.37
C TYR A 307 -9.59 -3.02 -21.42
N GLN A 308 -10.85 -3.47 -21.32
CA GLN A 308 -11.46 -4.32 -22.33
C GLN A 308 -11.83 -3.50 -23.58
N PRO A 309 -11.73 -4.08 -24.79
CA PRO A 309 -12.22 -3.44 -25.99
C PRO A 309 -13.74 -3.26 -25.88
N GLU A 310 -14.25 -2.16 -26.44
CA GLU A 310 -15.68 -1.86 -26.38
C GLU A 310 -16.49 -3.00 -27.00
N PRO A 311 -17.39 -3.63 -26.24
CA PRO A 311 -18.22 -4.70 -26.76
C PRO A 311 -19.24 -4.14 -27.75
N MET A 312 -19.47 -4.89 -28.83
CA MET A 312 -20.49 -4.53 -29.82
C MET A 312 -21.88 -4.69 -29.20
N HIS A 313 -22.77 -3.74 -29.41
CA HIS A 313 -24.13 -3.80 -28.88
C HIS A 313 -25.02 -4.71 -29.76
N LEU A 314 -25.56 -5.78 -29.19
CA LEU A 314 -26.60 -6.60 -29.83
C LEU A 314 -27.94 -6.31 -29.15
N PRO A 315 -28.88 -5.63 -29.83
CA PRO A 315 -30.21 -5.42 -29.29
C PRO A 315 -30.95 -6.76 -29.17
N LYS A 316 -31.75 -6.90 -28.13
CA LYS A 316 -32.62 -8.06 -27.92
C LYS A 316 -33.87 -7.87 -28.78
N GLU A 317 -33.95 -8.63 -29.87
CA GLU A 317 -35.13 -8.70 -30.74
C GLU A 317 -35.86 -10.04 -30.51
N ASN A 318 -37.19 -10.02 -30.45
CA ASN A 318 -37.99 -11.18 -30.03
C ASN A 318 -38.01 -12.32 -31.07
N ASN A 319 -37.92 -12.00 -32.36
CA ASN A 319 -38.03 -12.96 -33.46
C ASN A 319 -36.98 -12.77 -34.57
N ARG A 320 -36.26 -11.66 -34.55
CA ARG A 320 -35.21 -11.32 -35.52
C ARG A 320 -33.91 -11.03 -34.80
N GLN A 321 -32.81 -11.08 -35.55
CA GLN A 321 -31.52 -10.59 -35.11
C GLN A 321 -30.73 -10.15 -36.34
N GLU A 322 -30.58 -8.85 -36.54
CA GLU A 322 -29.96 -8.29 -37.76
C GLU A 322 -28.54 -8.82 -38.00
N MET A 323 -28.40 -9.66 -39.03
CA MET A 323 -27.12 -10.29 -39.40
C MET A 323 -25.95 -9.33 -39.70
N PRO A 324 -26.13 -8.15 -40.32
CA PRO A 324 -25.03 -7.22 -40.63
C PRO A 324 -24.31 -6.65 -39.40
N ARG A 325 -24.88 -6.83 -38.20
CA ARG A 325 -24.33 -6.35 -36.92
C ARG A 325 -23.71 -7.49 -36.08
N LEU A 326 -23.59 -8.70 -36.62
CA LEU A 326 -22.97 -9.81 -35.90
C LEU A 326 -21.45 -9.79 -36.07
N PRO A 327 -20.65 -9.75 -34.99
CA PRO A 327 -19.20 -9.86 -35.09
C PRO A 327 -18.81 -11.28 -35.52
N ASP A 328 -17.76 -11.40 -36.35
CA ASP A 328 -17.19 -12.71 -36.66
C ASP A 328 -16.72 -13.42 -35.39
N ASN A 329 -16.02 -12.67 -34.53
CA ASN A 329 -15.57 -13.08 -33.21
C ASN A 329 -15.38 -11.83 -32.35
N GLY A 330 -15.76 -11.86 -31.07
CA GLY A 330 -15.47 -10.74 -30.18
C GLY A 330 -16.37 -10.64 -28.97
N LEU A 331 -16.28 -9.49 -28.28
CA LEU A 331 -17.13 -9.18 -27.14
C LEU A 331 -18.42 -8.50 -27.61
N VAL A 332 -19.52 -8.91 -27.00
CA VAL A 332 -20.86 -8.44 -27.30
C VAL A 332 -21.56 -8.05 -26.02
N ARG A 333 -22.30 -6.95 -26.05
CA ARG A 333 -23.15 -6.48 -24.96
C ARG A 333 -24.62 -6.59 -25.36
N HIS A 334 -25.40 -7.27 -24.53
CA HIS A 334 -26.85 -7.34 -24.65
C HIS A 334 -27.51 -6.17 -23.89
N ASP A 335 -28.79 -5.89 -24.15
CA ASP A 335 -29.54 -4.78 -23.53
C ASP A 335 -29.63 -4.87 -22.00
N ASP A 336 -29.52 -6.07 -21.44
CA ASP A 336 -29.45 -6.32 -19.99
C ASP A 336 -28.10 -5.90 -19.36
N GLY A 337 -27.18 -5.38 -20.17
CA GLY A 337 -25.84 -4.96 -19.77
C GLY A 337 -24.83 -6.10 -19.65
N SER A 338 -25.25 -7.35 -19.85
CA SER A 338 -24.37 -8.51 -19.78
C SER A 338 -23.41 -8.56 -20.97
N VAL A 339 -22.17 -9.00 -20.70
CA VAL A 339 -21.11 -9.08 -21.70
C VAL A 339 -20.80 -10.54 -22.01
N TRP A 340 -20.80 -10.86 -23.28
CA TRP A 340 -20.62 -12.21 -23.81
C TRP A 340 -19.45 -12.22 -24.79
N LEU A 341 -18.73 -13.33 -24.83
CA LEU A 341 -17.80 -13.65 -25.89
C LEU A 341 -18.56 -14.42 -26.96
N ALA A 342 -18.62 -13.89 -28.18
CA ALA A 342 -19.37 -14.46 -29.28
C ALA A 342 -18.47 -14.95 -30.41
N THR A 343 -18.91 -16.00 -31.08
CA THR A 343 -18.30 -16.51 -32.31
C THR A 343 -19.38 -16.89 -33.33
N ARG A 344 -19.17 -16.48 -34.57
CA ARG A 344 -20.05 -16.70 -35.70
C ARG A 344 -19.54 -17.87 -36.53
N HIS A 345 -20.43 -18.80 -36.88
CA HIS A 345 -20.16 -19.89 -37.80
C HIS A 345 -21.20 -19.93 -38.91
N GLU A 346 -20.75 -20.15 -40.14
CA GLU A 346 -21.64 -20.29 -41.29
C GLU A 346 -22.14 -21.73 -41.40
N LEU A 347 -23.44 -21.88 -41.65
CA LEU A 347 -24.13 -23.13 -41.88
C LEU A 347 -24.53 -23.24 -43.37
N PHE A 348 -25.04 -24.41 -43.77
CA PHE A 348 -25.63 -24.58 -45.08
C PHE A 348 -26.73 -23.54 -45.38
N GLY A 349 -26.79 -23.05 -46.62
CA GLY A 349 -27.78 -22.08 -47.06
C GLY A 349 -27.52 -20.62 -46.66
N GLY A 350 -26.34 -20.29 -46.14
CA GLY A 350 -26.04 -18.93 -45.64
C GLY A 350 -26.65 -18.63 -44.27
N ARG A 351 -27.17 -19.65 -43.58
CA ARG A 351 -27.59 -19.58 -42.19
C ARG A 351 -26.38 -19.32 -41.30
N ILE A 352 -26.61 -18.72 -40.13
CA ILE A 352 -25.54 -18.43 -39.17
C ILE A 352 -25.84 -19.10 -37.84
N LEU A 353 -24.84 -19.77 -37.26
CA LEU A 353 -24.82 -20.15 -35.86
C LEU A 353 -24.01 -19.11 -35.08
N LEU A 354 -24.66 -18.42 -34.15
CA LEU A 354 -24.03 -17.58 -33.15
C LEU A 354 -23.91 -18.38 -31.85
N LEU A 355 -22.67 -18.65 -31.43
CA LEU A 355 -22.40 -19.25 -30.13
C LEU A 355 -21.79 -18.19 -29.22
N GLU A 356 -22.36 -18.04 -28.03
CA GLU A 356 -21.96 -17.03 -27.07
C GLU A 356 -21.66 -17.67 -25.70
N GLN A 357 -20.64 -17.15 -25.01
CA GLN A 357 -20.27 -17.54 -23.65
C GLN A 357 -20.21 -16.32 -22.74
N SER A 358 -20.85 -16.41 -21.57
CA SER A 358 -20.86 -15.31 -20.61
C SER A 358 -19.45 -15.01 -20.10
N LEU A 359 -19.04 -13.74 -20.16
CA LEU A 359 -17.73 -13.29 -19.68
C LEU A 359 -17.63 -13.33 -18.16
N ASP A 360 -18.74 -13.09 -17.45
CA ASP A 360 -18.81 -13.24 -15.99
C ASP A 360 -18.53 -14.69 -15.58
N GLN A 361 -18.85 -15.64 -16.47
CA GLN A 361 -18.53 -17.04 -16.27
C GLN A 361 -17.07 -17.38 -16.58
N LEU A 362 -16.45 -16.74 -17.58
CA LEU A 362 -15.02 -16.95 -17.86
C LEU A 362 -14.14 -16.54 -16.67
N LEU A 363 -14.51 -15.46 -15.98
CA LEU A 363 -13.83 -15.02 -14.76
C LEU A 363 -14.03 -15.97 -13.57
N THR A 364 -15.16 -16.70 -13.52
CA THR A 364 -15.40 -17.71 -12.49
C THR A 364 -14.82 -19.09 -12.85
N LEU A 365 -14.77 -19.44 -14.14
CA LEU A 365 -14.22 -20.69 -14.71
C LEU A 365 -12.69 -20.71 -14.74
N SER A 366 -12.01 -19.56 -14.82
CA SER A 366 -10.56 -19.46 -14.57
C SER A 366 -10.18 -19.73 -13.10
N GLY A 367 -11.13 -20.22 -12.31
CA GLY A 367 -10.95 -20.69 -10.95
C GLY A 367 -11.01 -19.52 -9.98
N SER A 368 -12.05 -19.52 -9.15
CA SER A 368 -12.11 -18.74 -7.91
C SER A 368 -10.79 -18.80 -7.12
N THR A 369 -9.99 -19.85 -7.29
CA THR A 369 -8.65 -20.02 -6.74
C THR A 369 -7.59 -19.11 -7.35
N LEU A 370 -7.55 -18.91 -8.68
CA LEU A 370 -6.49 -18.11 -9.30
C LEU A 370 -6.74 -16.62 -9.08
N GLY A 371 -7.99 -16.19 -9.26
CA GLY A 371 -8.43 -14.81 -9.00
C GLY A 371 -8.26 -14.42 -7.53
N SER A 372 -8.64 -15.29 -6.59
CA SER A 372 -8.44 -15.05 -5.16
C SER A 372 -6.97 -14.98 -4.77
N VAL A 373 -6.12 -15.86 -5.33
CA VAL A 373 -4.67 -15.82 -5.07
C VAL A 373 -4.06 -14.53 -5.58
N LEU A 374 -4.41 -14.08 -6.79
CA LEU A 374 -3.94 -12.80 -7.33
C LEU A 374 -4.39 -11.63 -6.47
N ALA A 375 -5.67 -11.57 -6.10
CA ALA A 375 -6.21 -10.52 -5.24
C ALA A 375 -5.54 -10.50 -3.85
N ARG A 376 -5.36 -11.66 -3.21
CA ARG A 376 -4.65 -11.79 -1.93
C ARG A 376 -3.19 -11.37 -2.05
N SER A 377 -2.51 -11.78 -3.13
CA SER A 377 -1.11 -11.39 -3.35
C SER A 377 -0.96 -9.87 -3.52
N LEU A 378 -1.88 -9.22 -4.25
CA LEU A 378 -1.88 -7.77 -4.42
C LEU A 378 -2.16 -7.05 -3.10
N LEU A 379 -3.12 -7.55 -2.30
CA LEU A 379 -3.40 -7.02 -0.96
C LEU A 379 -2.19 -7.14 -0.03
N ILE A 380 -1.50 -8.29 -0.04
CA ILE A 380 -0.29 -8.51 0.77
C ILE A 380 0.82 -7.55 0.33
N ILE A 381 1.03 -7.39 -0.98
CA ILE A 381 2.02 -6.45 -1.52
C ILE A 381 1.69 -5.01 -1.09
N LEU A 382 0.43 -4.59 -1.19
CA LEU A 382 0.00 -3.25 -0.81
C LEU A 382 0.13 -3.02 0.70
N ALA A 383 -0.24 -4.01 1.52
CA ALA A 383 -0.08 -3.95 2.97
C ALA A 383 1.40 -3.86 3.37
N LEU A 384 2.26 -4.70 2.77
CA LEU A 384 3.71 -4.67 2.99
C LEU A 384 4.31 -3.33 2.58
N MET A 385 3.83 -2.76 1.46
CA MET A 385 4.22 -1.44 0.99
C MET A 385 3.87 -0.35 2.01
N LEU A 386 2.63 -0.34 2.51
CA LEU A 386 2.19 0.64 3.51
C LEU A 386 2.97 0.52 4.82
N VAL A 387 3.28 -0.71 5.26
CA VAL A 387 4.11 -0.95 6.46
C VAL A 387 5.52 -0.40 6.27
N LEU A 388 6.17 -0.71 5.14
CA LEU A 388 7.52 -0.22 4.84
C LEU A 388 7.56 1.30 4.68
N LEU A 389 6.57 1.89 4.02
CA LEU A 389 6.47 3.34 3.83
C LEU A 389 6.20 4.05 5.18
N GLY A 390 5.33 3.48 6.02
CA GLY A 390 5.09 3.93 7.38
C GLY A 390 6.35 3.85 8.26
N TYR A 391 7.08 2.74 8.20
CA TYR A 391 8.34 2.56 8.91
C TYR A 391 9.41 3.57 8.47
N ALA A 392 9.56 3.77 7.16
CA ALA A 392 10.52 4.70 6.59
C ALA A 392 10.19 6.16 6.95
N SER A 393 8.91 6.55 6.91
CA SER A 393 8.45 7.87 7.38
C SER A 393 8.67 8.06 8.88
N TRP A 394 8.37 7.04 9.70
CA TRP A 394 8.59 7.08 11.14
C TRP A 394 10.08 7.25 11.48
N LEU A 395 10.95 6.48 10.83
CA LEU A 395 12.40 6.57 11.02
C LEU A 395 12.95 7.93 10.57
N SER A 396 12.50 8.43 9.42
CA SER A 396 12.87 9.75 8.90
C SER A 396 12.49 10.88 9.86
N TRP A 397 11.25 10.89 10.34
CA TRP A 397 10.79 11.85 11.33
C TRP A 397 11.66 11.82 12.59
N ARG A 398 12.00 10.61 13.06
CA ARG A 398 12.83 10.44 14.25
C ARG A 398 14.27 10.95 14.07
N ILE A 399 14.88 10.72 12.91
CA ILE A 399 16.22 11.24 12.58
C ILE A 399 16.20 12.78 12.49
N THR A 400 15.24 13.35 11.76
CA THR A 400 15.13 14.82 11.63
C THR A 400 14.87 15.51 12.97
N ARG A 401 14.11 14.87 13.87
CA ARG A 401 13.91 15.36 15.23
C ARG A 401 15.20 15.34 16.05
N LEU A 402 16.02 14.28 15.93
CA LEU A 402 17.31 14.22 16.59
C LEU A 402 18.27 15.30 16.06
N GLN A 403 18.31 15.50 14.75
CA GLN A 403 19.09 16.58 14.13
C GLN A 403 18.67 17.95 14.64
N ALA A 404 17.36 18.23 14.67
CA ALA A 404 16.84 19.49 15.19
C ALA A 404 17.16 19.70 16.68
N LEU A 405 17.18 18.64 17.50
CA LEU A 405 17.60 18.73 18.90
C LEU A 405 19.08 19.08 19.02
N VAL A 406 19.94 18.47 18.21
CA VAL A 406 21.38 18.76 18.20
C VAL A 406 21.65 20.18 17.74
N GLU A 407 20.99 20.63 16.67
CA GLU A 407 21.16 21.97 16.09
C GLU A 407 20.61 23.05 17.02
N ALA A 408 19.50 22.79 17.73
CA ALA A 408 19.01 23.70 18.77
C ALA A 408 19.92 23.78 20.01
N SER A 409 20.85 22.84 20.17
CA SER A 409 21.78 22.81 21.31
C SER A 409 23.07 23.59 21.04
N VAL A 410 23.36 23.95 19.79
CA VAL A 410 24.62 24.56 19.34
C VAL A 410 24.31 25.81 18.53
N ASP A 411 24.76 26.98 19.02
CA ASP A 411 24.62 28.27 18.33
C ASP A 411 25.51 28.35 17.07
N ASP A 412 25.25 29.31 16.17
CA ASP A 412 26.04 29.54 14.94
C ASP A 412 27.53 29.83 15.23
N ASP A 413 27.83 30.31 16.44
CA ASP A 413 29.20 30.54 16.95
C ASP A 413 29.83 29.30 17.62
N GLY A 414 29.18 28.12 17.55
CA GLY A 414 29.64 26.87 18.16
C GLY A 414 29.47 26.80 19.68
N ARG A 415 28.67 27.70 20.27
CA ARG A 415 28.42 27.75 21.73
C ARG A 415 27.25 26.86 22.12
N ILE A 416 27.42 26.07 23.17
CA ILE A 416 26.39 25.12 23.62
C ILE A 416 25.40 25.84 24.55
N LEU A 417 24.16 26.03 24.09
CA LEU A 417 23.13 26.85 24.75
C LEU A 417 22.29 26.06 25.77
N ALA A 418 22.15 24.75 25.61
CA ALA A 418 21.30 23.91 26.46
C ALA A 418 21.82 22.47 26.58
N ALA A 419 21.54 21.84 27.72
CA ALA A 419 21.83 20.42 27.93
C ALA A 419 20.91 19.56 27.04
N ILE A 420 21.51 18.63 26.29
CA ILE A 420 20.73 17.69 25.46
C ILE A 420 19.88 16.81 26.39
N PRO A 421 18.54 16.80 26.24
CA PRO A 421 17.66 16.02 27.10
C PRO A 421 17.95 14.52 26.97
N SER A 422 17.73 13.77 28.06
CA SER A 422 17.98 12.34 28.09
C SER A 422 17.12 11.57 27.07
N PRO A 423 17.66 10.55 26.40
CA PRO A 423 16.92 9.77 25.43
C PRO A 423 15.71 9.09 26.08
N ARG A 424 14.55 9.16 25.41
CA ARG A 424 13.33 8.41 25.81
C ARG A 424 13.33 6.96 25.31
N SER A 425 14.20 6.61 24.37
CA SER A 425 14.29 5.26 23.78
C SER A 425 15.60 4.57 24.15
N ARG A 426 15.57 3.24 24.30
CA ARG A 426 16.72 2.39 24.66
C ARG A 426 17.42 1.72 23.46
N ASP A 427 17.05 2.10 22.25
CA ASP A 427 17.64 1.58 21.01
C ASP A 427 18.95 2.31 20.64
N GLU A 428 19.53 1.93 19.50
CA GLU A 428 20.81 2.42 18.99
C GLU A 428 20.80 3.94 18.77
N LEU A 429 19.67 4.51 18.34
CA LEU A 429 19.50 5.97 18.20
C LEU A 429 19.51 6.67 19.56
N GLY A 430 18.92 6.04 20.59
CA GLY A 430 18.97 6.53 21.97
C GLY A 430 20.39 6.49 22.56
N GLN A 431 21.13 5.41 22.30
CA GLN A 431 22.54 5.30 22.71
C GLN A 431 23.41 6.37 22.04
N LEU A 432 23.20 6.62 20.74
CA LEU A 432 23.89 7.70 20.03
C LEU A 432 23.59 9.09 20.62
N GLN A 433 22.33 9.37 20.94
CA GLN A 433 21.93 10.61 21.62
C GLN A 433 22.65 10.76 22.97
N GLN A 434 22.81 9.67 23.72
CA GLN A 434 23.50 9.66 25.00
C GLN A 434 25.01 9.92 24.87
N HIS A 435 25.69 9.25 23.94
CA HIS A 435 27.12 9.49 23.68
C HIS A 435 27.38 10.92 23.23
N PHE A 436 26.50 11.47 22.38
CA PHE A 436 26.62 12.86 21.93
C PHE A 436 26.40 13.84 23.09
N ALA A 437 25.39 13.62 23.94
CA ALA A 437 25.16 14.43 25.14
C ALA A 437 26.37 14.43 26.10
N GLN A 438 27.02 13.27 26.29
CA GLN A 438 28.22 13.16 27.12
C GLN A 438 29.41 13.93 26.53
N MET A 439 29.63 13.85 25.21
CA MET A 439 30.69 14.59 24.53
C MET A 439 30.50 16.11 24.66
N VAL A 440 29.27 16.58 24.44
CA VAL A 440 28.90 18.00 24.60
C VAL A 440 29.16 18.48 26.03
N ALA A 441 28.76 17.72 27.05
CA ALA A 441 29.00 18.07 28.45
C ALA A 441 30.51 18.14 28.80
N ARG A 442 31.33 17.21 28.29
CA ARG A 442 32.79 17.23 28.50
C ARG A 442 33.42 18.48 27.89
N LEU A 443 33.01 18.86 26.68
CA LEU A 443 33.50 20.06 26.01
C LEU A 443 33.13 21.34 26.77
N GLN A 444 31.91 21.44 27.31
CA GLN A 444 31.51 22.59 28.13
C GLN A 444 32.38 22.74 29.38
N ASN A 445 32.60 21.64 30.11
CA ASN A 445 33.41 21.65 31.33
C ASN A 445 34.85 22.06 31.03
N TYR A 446 35.43 21.55 29.93
CA TYR A 446 36.77 21.92 29.50
C TYR A 446 36.89 23.41 29.13
N ASN A 447 35.92 23.95 28.39
CA ASN A 447 35.90 25.37 28.06
C ASN A 447 35.77 26.27 29.29
N GLN A 448 34.91 25.92 30.25
CA GLN A 448 34.76 26.66 31.51
C GLN A 448 36.04 26.64 32.34
N TYR A 449 36.72 25.49 32.39
CA TYR A 449 38.02 25.36 33.03
C TYR A 449 39.04 26.33 32.42
N LEU A 450 39.18 26.31 31.08
CA LEU A 450 40.13 27.17 30.36
C LEU A 450 39.84 28.67 30.57
N GLU A 451 38.57 29.08 30.54
CA GLU A 451 38.18 30.46 30.78
C GLU A 451 38.49 30.92 32.22
N SER A 452 38.19 30.06 33.20
CA SER A 452 38.48 30.34 34.61
C SER A 452 39.98 30.44 34.88
N PHE A 453 40.78 29.60 34.22
CA PHE A 453 42.24 29.58 34.30
C PHE A 453 42.83 30.88 33.75
N SER A 454 42.46 31.26 32.53
CA SER A 454 42.94 32.49 31.88
C SER A 454 42.64 33.74 32.71
N ARG A 455 41.45 33.80 33.32
CA ARG A 455 41.04 34.92 34.16
C ARG A 455 41.89 35.02 35.43
N ARG A 456 42.12 33.90 36.13
CA ARG A 456 42.93 33.86 37.36
C ARG A 456 44.41 34.17 37.09
N LEU A 457 44.98 33.60 36.04
CA LEU A 457 46.35 33.89 35.60
C LEU A 457 46.57 35.40 35.41
N SER A 458 45.63 36.06 34.72
CA SER A 458 45.70 37.50 34.46
C SER A 458 45.73 38.32 35.75
N HIS A 459 44.96 37.92 36.77
CA HIS A 459 44.95 38.58 38.08
C HIS A 459 46.25 38.39 38.86
N GLU A 460 46.79 37.18 38.89
CA GLU A 460 48.01 36.85 39.64
C GLU A 460 49.28 37.46 39.03
N LEU A 461 49.31 37.69 37.71
CA LEU A 461 50.40 38.42 37.06
C LEU A 461 50.29 39.94 37.24
N LYS A 462 49.06 40.49 37.22
CA LYS A 462 48.84 41.95 37.31
C LYS A 462 49.32 42.53 38.63
N THR A 463 49.16 41.79 39.73
CA THR A 463 49.52 42.22 41.09
C THR A 463 51.03 42.47 41.26
N PRO A 464 51.94 41.51 41.03
CA PRO A 464 53.37 41.75 41.15
C PRO A 464 53.89 42.75 40.10
N VAL A 465 53.34 42.77 38.88
CA VAL A 465 53.68 43.80 37.87
C VAL A 465 53.36 45.21 38.40
N ALA A 466 52.20 45.39 39.04
CA ALA A 466 51.83 46.66 39.65
C ALA A 466 52.76 47.04 40.81
N VAL A 467 53.22 46.08 41.62
CA VAL A 467 54.17 46.30 42.72
C VAL A 467 55.58 46.67 42.22
N VAL A 468 56.08 46.00 41.18
CA VAL A 468 57.35 46.37 40.53
C VAL A 468 57.25 47.79 39.98
N ARG A 469 56.17 48.08 39.23
CA ARG A 469 55.97 49.40 38.63
C ARG A 469 55.90 50.50 39.69
N SER A 470 55.09 50.35 40.74
CA SER A 470 54.96 51.38 41.78
C SER A 470 56.25 51.57 42.59
N SER A 471 57.00 50.49 42.84
CA SER A 471 58.29 50.58 43.53
C SER A 471 59.34 51.33 42.70
N LEU A 472 59.38 51.10 41.38
CA LEU A 472 60.26 51.82 40.46
C LEU A 472 59.83 53.29 40.28
N GLU A 473 58.52 53.57 40.19
CA GLU A 473 57.98 54.94 40.13
C GLU A 473 58.34 55.75 41.38
N ASN A 474 58.24 55.16 42.57
CA ASN A 474 58.62 55.82 43.82
C ASN A 474 60.13 56.09 43.87
N LEU A 475 60.97 55.13 43.46
CA LEU A 475 62.42 55.32 43.36
C LEU A 475 62.80 56.48 42.43
N ALA A 476 62.07 56.65 41.32
CA ALA A 476 62.29 57.75 40.36
C ALA A 476 61.87 59.13 40.89
N GLN A 477 60.96 59.21 41.86
CA GLN A 477 60.46 60.47 42.43
C GLN A 477 61.35 61.06 43.55
N GLY A 478 62.42 60.37 43.94
CA GLY A 478 63.39 60.87 44.94
C GLY A 478 62.98 60.57 46.38
N VAL A 479 63.25 59.32 46.81
CA VAL A 479 62.94 58.83 48.16
C VAL A 479 64.14 59.04 49.11
N ALA A 480 63.85 59.19 50.41
CA ALA A 480 64.88 59.23 51.45
C ALA A 480 65.76 57.96 51.46
N GLU A 481 67.04 58.12 51.82
CA GLU A 481 68.05 57.05 51.72
C GLU A 481 67.68 55.78 52.51
N ASN A 482 66.95 55.95 53.63
CA ASN A 482 66.46 54.87 54.48
C ASN A 482 65.30 54.05 53.86
N GLU A 483 64.58 54.59 52.88
CA GLU A 483 63.43 53.93 52.24
C GLU A 483 63.78 53.36 50.85
N ARG A 484 64.86 53.84 50.21
CA ARG A 484 65.31 53.37 48.89
C ARG A 484 65.54 51.86 48.86
N GLN A 485 66.20 51.34 49.89
CA GLN A 485 66.48 49.91 50.03
C GLN A 485 65.19 49.09 50.09
N GLN A 486 64.18 49.58 50.80
CA GLN A 486 62.89 48.90 50.93
C GLN A 486 62.14 48.81 49.58
N TYR A 487 62.18 49.85 48.75
CA TYR A 487 61.55 49.81 47.43
C TYR A 487 62.29 48.88 46.45
N LEU A 488 63.63 48.84 46.51
CA LEU A 488 64.43 47.88 45.73
C LEU A 488 64.13 46.44 46.14
N GLU A 489 64.05 46.15 47.44
CA GLU A 489 63.68 44.84 47.97
C GLU A 489 62.25 44.44 47.57
N ARG A 490 61.30 45.38 47.60
CA ARG A 490 59.92 45.14 47.13
C ARG A 490 59.86 44.81 45.64
N ALA A 491 60.60 45.52 44.80
CA ALA A 491 60.68 45.24 43.36
C ALA A 491 61.37 43.89 43.08
N ALA A 492 62.46 43.59 43.77
CA ALA A 492 63.18 42.31 43.65
C ALA A 492 62.29 41.12 44.04
N THR A 493 61.59 41.23 45.18
CA THR A 493 60.66 40.21 45.67
C THR A 493 59.49 39.99 44.69
N ALA A 494 58.94 41.06 44.13
CA ALA A 494 57.85 40.96 43.15
C ALA A 494 58.31 40.36 41.81
N THR A 495 59.55 40.63 41.39
CA THR A 495 60.15 40.03 40.18
C THR A 495 60.43 38.55 40.37
N GLU A 496 60.93 38.16 41.54
CA GLU A 496 61.15 36.75 41.89
C GLU A 496 59.83 35.98 42.00
N ARG A 497 58.77 36.63 42.49
CA ARG A 497 57.40 36.07 42.46
C ARG A 497 56.91 35.84 41.02
N LEU A 498 57.13 36.78 40.11
CA LEU A 498 56.80 36.61 38.68
C LEU A 498 57.57 35.44 38.04
N ARG A 499 58.88 35.34 38.33
CA ARG A 499 59.72 34.24 37.83
C ARG A 499 59.20 32.88 38.26
N ARG A 500 58.82 32.74 39.54
CA ARG A 500 58.21 31.51 40.08
C ARG A 500 56.87 31.18 39.42
N ILE A 501 55.99 32.16 39.23
CA ILE A 501 54.70 31.96 38.53
C ILE A 501 54.90 31.42 37.11
N LEU A 502 55.83 31.99 36.34
CA LEU A 502 56.12 31.56 34.97
C LEU A 502 56.76 30.18 34.92
N HIS A 503 57.67 29.88 35.85
CA HIS A 503 58.33 28.57 35.91
C HIS A 503 57.30 27.44 36.10
N SER A 504 56.44 27.58 37.10
CA SER A 504 55.44 26.57 37.41
C SER A 504 54.35 26.44 36.35
N MET A 505 53.99 27.53 35.67
CA MET A 505 53.10 27.46 34.50
C MET A 505 53.76 26.66 33.36
N SER A 506 55.06 26.85 33.15
CA SER A 506 55.82 26.09 32.16
C SER A 506 55.97 24.62 32.56
N GLU A 507 56.09 24.31 33.85
CA GLU A 507 56.08 22.93 34.35
C GLU A 507 54.71 22.27 34.16
N ALA A 508 53.61 22.92 34.55
CA ALA A 508 52.26 22.39 34.36
C ALA A 508 51.92 22.18 32.88
N ALA A 509 52.27 23.13 32.01
CA ALA A 509 52.06 23.00 30.56
C ALA A 509 52.91 21.87 29.94
N ARG A 510 54.16 21.70 30.39
CA ARG A 510 55.00 20.56 29.96
C ARG A 510 54.43 19.23 30.45
N LEU A 511 53.90 19.20 31.67
CA LEU A 511 53.27 18.01 32.23
C LEU A 511 52.01 17.63 31.44
N GLU A 512 51.16 18.59 31.10
CA GLU A 512 50.00 18.38 30.23
C GLU A 512 50.39 17.87 28.84
N GLN A 513 51.43 18.43 28.22
CA GLN A 513 51.97 17.93 26.95
C GLN A 513 52.53 16.51 27.08
N SER A 514 53.20 16.20 28.20
CA SER A 514 53.74 14.86 28.44
C SER A 514 52.66 13.78 28.58
N PHE A 515 51.42 14.14 28.88
CA PHE A 515 50.30 13.18 28.88
C PHE A 515 50.00 12.59 27.50
N GLU A 516 50.32 13.30 26.42
CA GLU A 516 50.12 12.82 25.05
C GLU A 516 51.23 11.83 24.61
N ASP A 517 52.44 11.99 25.14
CA ASP A 517 53.64 11.22 24.76
C ASP A 517 54.02 10.10 25.76
N THR A 518 53.44 10.08 26.96
CA THR A 518 53.77 9.09 28.01
C THR A 518 52.91 7.84 27.87
N GLU A 519 53.51 6.70 27.52
CA GLU A 519 52.81 5.41 27.58
C GLU A 519 52.64 4.93 29.03
N LYS A 520 51.48 4.37 29.36
CA LYS A 520 51.22 3.75 30.66
C LYS A 520 51.87 2.37 30.70
N GLU A 521 52.75 2.14 31.66
CA GLU A 521 53.42 0.87 31.89
C GLU A 521 52.96 0.19 33.19
N PRO A 522 53.02 -1.15 33.28
CA PRO A 522 52.73 -1.88 34.51
C PRO A 522 53.91 -1.81 35.49
N PHE A 523 53.67 -1.33 36.71
CA PHE A 523 54.65 -1.29 37.79
C PHE A 523 54.00 -1.59 39.15
N ASP A 524 54.82 -1.79 40.18
CA ASP A 524 54.35 -1.96 41.57
C ASP A 524 54.39 -0.61 42.31
N LEU A 525 53.21 -0.07 42.60
CA LEU A 525 53.04 1.22 43.26
C LEU A 525 53.66 1.24 44.66
N ALA A 526 53.56 0.14 45.42
CA ALA A 526 54.09 0.06 46.77
C ALA A 526 55.61 0.25 46.77
N ARG A 527 56.28 -0.39 45.79
CA ARG A 527 57.72 -0.30 45.62
C ARG A 527 58.16 1.12 45.24
N VAL A 528 57.47 1.74 44.29
CA VAL A 528 57.78 3.12 43.85
C VAL A 528 57.65 4.11 45.01
N LEU A 529 56.56 4.04 45.78
CA LEU A 529 56.36 4.93 46.93
C LEU A 529 57.41 4.68 48.02
N ALA A 530 57.71 3.41 48.35
CA ALA A 530 58.70 3.08 49.37
C ALA A 530 60.11 3.57 48.98
N GLU A 531 60.53 3.36 47.73
CA GLU A 531 61.82 3.82 47.21
C GLU A 531 61.91 5.36 47.23
N ALA A 532 60.87 6.05 46.76
CA ALA A 532 60.82 7.51 46.76
C ALA A 532 60.83 8.10 48.18
N THR A 533 60.01 7.56 49.11
CA THR A 533 60.00 7.99 50.51
C THR A 533 61.36 7.78 51.19
N SER A 534 62.02 6.65 50.92
CA SER A 534 63.37 6.40 51.43
C SER A 534 64.39 7.41 50.90
N ALA A 535 64.28 7.84 49.64
CA ALA A 535 65.14 8.87 49.07
C ALA A 535 64.92 10.24 49.74
N TYR A 536 63.66 10.63 49.99
CA TYR A 536 63.35 11.89 50.68
C TYR A 536 63.90 11.92 52.12
N GLN A 537 63.79 10.82 52.87
CA GLN A 537 64.38 10.75 54.22
C GLN A 537 65.91 10.87 54.22
N GLN A 538 66.61 10.42 53.17
CA GLN A 538 68.07 10.57 53.06
C GLN A 538 68.48 12.01 52.74
N LEU A 539 67.65 12.75 51.99
CA LEU A 539 67.89 14.13 51.59
C LEU A 539 67.53 15.14 52.70
N ASP A 540 66.56 14.79 53.56
CA ASP A 540 66.10 15.64 54.65
C ASP A 540 66.40 15.02 56.02
N THR A 541 67.45 15.51 56.68
CA THR A 541 67.80 15.12 58.05
C THR A 541 67.03 15.89 59.12
N GLY A 542 66.27 16.92 58.72
CA GLY A 542 65.51 17.80 59.61
C GLY A 542 64.10 17.29 59.94
N HIS A 543 63.56 16.39 59.14
CA HIS A 543 62.22 15.81 59.32
C HIS A 543 62.25 14.28 59.34
N ARG A 544 61.24 13.67 59.98
CA ARG A 544 61.04 12.22 59.98
C ARG A 544 60.02 11.85 58.91
N ILE A 545 60.48 11.31 57.79
CA ILE A 545 59.66 10.89 56.65
C ILE A 545 59.60 9.35 56.60
N VAL A 546 58.41 8.78 56.82
CA VAL A 546 58.25 7.31 56.94
C VAL A 546 57.19 6.81 55.96
N TYR A 547 57.49 5.70 55.28
CA TYR A 547 56.51 4.96 54.48
C TYR A 547 55.79 3.91 55.33
N SER A 548 54.47 3.90 55.27
CA SER A 548 53.59 2.95 55.97
C SER A 548 52.60 2.31 54.99
N GLY A 549 52.91 1.11 54.50
CA GLY A 549 52.05 0.39 53.56
C GLY A 549 52.57 -1.01 53.23
N PRO A 550 51.95 -1.72 52.28
CA PRO A 550 52.46 -2.97 51.74
C PRO A 550 53.88 -2.78 51.18
N ALA A 551 54.70 -3.84 51.22
CA ALA A 551 56.05 -3.83 50.63
C ALA A 551 56.03 -4.06 49.11
N SER A 552 55.01 -4.74 48.60
CA SER A 552 54.80 -5.11 47.19
C SER A 552 53.32 -5.48 46.97
N ASP A 553 52.99 -5.96 45.75
CA ASP A 553 51.68 -6.46 45.32
C ASP A 553 50.61 -5.37 45.07
N CYS A 554 51.05 -4.14 44.79
CA CYS A 554 50.19 -3.05 44.38
C CYS A 554 50.36 -2.76 42.88
N ALA A 555 50.01 -3.73 42.03
CA ALA A 555 50.14 -3.58 40.58
C ALA A 555 49.25 -2.45 40.03
N MET A 556 49.86 -1.54 39.27
CA MET A 556 49.20 -0.39 38.66
C MET A 556 49.72 -0.19 37.23
N ASN A 557 48.83 0.20 36.30
CA ASN A 557 49.22 0.62 34.95
C ASN A 557 49.17 2.15 34.84
N GLY A 558 50.33 2.80 34.73
CA GLY A 558 50.46 4.25 34.79
C GLY A 558 51.87 4.74 34.47
N SER A 559 52.25 5.92 34.97
CA SER A 559 53.62 6.42 34.89
C SER A 559 54.23 6.46 36.29
N PRO A 560 55.26 5.64 36.58
CA PRO A 560 55.93 5.67 37.88
C PRO A 560 56.63 7.03 38.10
N GLU A 561 57.22 7.62 37.05
CA GLU A 561 57.87 8.92 37.10
C GLU A 561 56.91 10.04 37.53
N MET A 562 55.70 10.07 36.95
CA MET A 562 54.68 11.04 37.34
C MET A 562 54.22 10.82 38.78
N LEU A 563 54.10 9.58 39.26
CA LEU A 563 53.73 9.36 40.66
C LEU A 563 54.83 9.76 41.64
N VAL A 564 56.10 9.58 41.29
CA VAL A 564 57.23 10.12 42.06
C VAL A 564 57.17 11.65 42.08
N GLN A 565 56.85 12.28 40.95
CA GLN A 565 56.67 13.73 40.85
C GLN A 565 55.48 14.24 41.67
N MET A 566 54.37 13.49 41.70
CA MET A 566 53.23 13.80 42.57
C MET A 566 53.65 13.72 44.05
N LEU A 567 54.37 12.67 44.43
CA LEU A 567 54.87 12.49 45.78
C LEU A 567 55.87 13.59 46.17
N ASP A 568 56.76 14.00 45.24
CA ASP A 568 57.66 15.14 45.41
C ASP A 568 56.88 16.38 45.81
N LYS A 569 55.82 16.74 45.07
CA LYS A 569 55.01 17.93 45.39
C LYS A 569 54.25 17.82 46.71
N LEU A 570 53.79 16.63 47.09
CA LEU A 570 53.12 16.43 48.37
C LEU A 570 54.09 16.48 49.56
N VAL A 571 55.26 15.87 49.43
CA VAL A 571 56.29 15.84 50.48
C VAL A 571 56.95 17.21 50.63
N ASP A 572 57.23 17.91 49.54
CA ASP A 572 57.77 19.27 49.59
C ASP A 572 56.78 20.24 50.23
N ASN A 573 55.49 20.09 49.92
CA ASN A 573 54.42 20.81 50.61
C ASN A 573 54.37 20.44 52.11
N ALA A 574 54.52 19.17 52.47
CA ALA A 574 54.53 18.74 53.87
C ALA A 574 55.70 19.34 54.68
N ARG A 575 56.92 19.31 54.11
CA ARG A 575 58.14 19.87 54.73
C ARG A 575 58.01 21.35 55.06
N ASP A 576 57.37 22.10 54.17
CA ASP A 576 57.11 23.53 54.31
C ASP A 576 56.22 23.89 55.53
N PHE A 577 55.38 22.96 56.01
CA PHE A 577 54.42 23.19 57.09
C PHE A 577 54.69 22.36 58.35
N THR A 578 55.70 21.49 58.33
CA THR A 578 56.08 20.66 59.47
C THR A 578 57.22 21.32 60.26
N PRO A 579 57.12 21.42 61.59
CA PRO A 579 58.19 21.96 62.41
C PRO A 579 59.44 21.07 62.37
N GLU A 580 60.62 21.64 62.64
CA GLU A 580 61.87 20.86 62.72
C GLU A 580 61.73 19.68 63.69
N GLY A 581 62.13 18.48 63.23
CA GLY A 581 61.97 17.22 63.95
C GLY A 581 60.58 16.58 63.88
N GLY A 582 59.61 17.23 63.24
CA GLY A 582 58.25 16.74 63.06
C GLY A 582 58.12 15.59 62.05
N GLY A 583 56.98 14.90 62.11
CA GLY A 583 56.70 13.71 61.29
C GLY A 583 55.95 13.98 59.97
N ILE A 584 56.37 13.31 58.90
CA ILE A 584 55.68 13.20 57.62
C ILE A 584 55.46 11.71 57.31
N ASP A 585 54.21 11.26 57.29
CA ASP A 585 53.85 9.86 57.03
C ASP A 585 53.29 9.71 55.62
N VAL A 586 53.93 8.86 54.80
CA VAL A 586 53.44 8.46 53.48
C VAL A 586 52.79 7.08 53.59
N CYS A 587 51.46 7.01 53.49
CA CYS A 587 50.72 5.77 53.62
C CYS A 587 50.13 5.31 52.29
N LEU A 588 50.14 3.99 52.06
CA LEU A 588 49.41 3.36 50.96
C LEU A 588 48.39 2.37 51.51
N HIS A 589 47.12 2.58 51.18
CA HIS A 589 46.02 1.67 51.52
C HIS A 589 45.30 1.21 50.26
N ILE A 590 44.72 0.01 50.33
CA ILE A 590 43.84 -0.53 49.29
C ILE A 590 42.44 -0.60 49.87
N HIS A 591 41.47 0.05 49.24
CA HIS A 591 40.07 0.03 49.67
C HIS A 591 39.14 0.06 48.47
N ASP A 592 38.14 -0.83 48.44
CA ASP A 592 37.09 -0.88 47.43
C ASP A 592 37.60 -0.76 45.98
N GLY A 593 38.67 -1.48 45.64
CA GLY A 593 39.25 -1.46 44.29
C GLY A 593 40.00 -0.17 43.93
N HIS A 594 40.42 0.62 44.92
CA HIS A 594 41.22 1.83 44.73
C HIS A 594 42.49 1.81 45.59
N TYR A 595 43.57 2.39 45.06
CA TYR A 595 44.76 2.76 45.81
C TYR A 595 44.58 4.14 46.43
N LEU A 596 44.77 4.22 47.75
CA LEU A 596 44.70 5.41 48.57
C LEU A 596 46.13 5.78 48.99
N ILE A 597 46.69 6.81 48.35
CA ILE A 597 48.00 7.34 48.70
C ILE A 597 47.76 8.53 49.62
N GLU A 598 48.21 8.45 50.86
CA GLU A 598 48.04 9.49 51.86
C GLU A 598 49.39 10.07 52.27
N VAL A 599 49.50 11.40 52.28
CA VAL A 599 50.65 12.10 52.84
C VAL A 599 50.13 12.93 54.01
N PHE A 600 50.45 12.49 55.22
CA PHE A 600 50.14 13.19 56.46
C PHE A 600 51.37 13.98 56.92
N ASN A 601 51.15 15.20 57.39
CA ASN A 601 52.21 16.03 57.95
C ASN A 601 51.75 16.67 59.27
N GLU A 602 52.61 16.61 60.28
CA GLU A 602 52.41 17.31 61.56
C GLU A 602 52.50 18.82 61.34
N GLY A 603 51.57 19.61 61.90
CA GLY A 603 51.62 21.06 61.79
C GLY A 603 50.26 21.77 61.73
N SER A 604 50.25 22.97 61.14
CA SER A 604 49.09 23.85 61.11
C SER A 604 47.92 23.26 60.30
N ARG A 605 46.72 23.30 60.88
CA ARG A 605 45.47 22.85 60.25
C ARG A 605 45.10 23.72 59.03
N LEU A 606 44.46 23.11 58.04
CA LEU A 606 43.74 23.78 56.96
C LEU A 606 42.56 24.60 57.55
N PRO A 607 42.28 25.82 57.06
CA PRO A 607 41.12 26.61 57.49
C PRO A 607 39.78 25.95 57.15
N ASP A 608 38.78 26.07 58.04
CA ASP A 608 37.41 25.60 57.83
C ASP A 608 36.66 26.55 56.88
N HIS A 609 36.96 26.48 55.58
CA HIS A 609 36.21 27.20 54.54
C HIS A 609 35.85 26.24 53.39
N ASP A 610 34.62 25.74 53.41
CA ASP A 610 34.01 24.73 52.52
C ASP A 610 33.87 25.13 51.03
N GLY A 611 34.70 26.03 50.51
CA GLY A 611 34.56 26.55 49.14
C GLY A 611 35.83 26.91 48.40
N VAL A 612 37.02 26.70 48.97
CA VAL A 612 38.28 27.01 48.30
C VAL A 612 38.91 25.72 47.75
N ASP A 613 38.95 25.60 46.42
CA ASP A 613 39.66 24.53 45.73
C ASP A 613 41.18 24.70 45.90
N ILE A 614 41.73 24.14 46.98
CA ILE A 614 43.17 24.21 47.31
C ILE A 614 44.06 23.50 46.27
N PHE A 615 43.47 22.67 45.41
CA PHE A 615 44.14 22.03 44.28
C PHE A 615 44.02 22.84 42.99
N GLY A 616 43.38 24.01 43.05
CA GLY A 616 43.30 24.96 41.95
C GLY A 616 44.62 25.71 41.73
N ALA A 617 44.83 26.15 40.49
CA ALA A 617 45.97 26.97 40.15
C ALA A 617 46.01 28.27 40.99
N PHE A 618 47.17 28.56 41.60
CA PHE A 618 47.46 29.80 42.32
C PHE A 618 46.68 30.02 43.63
N VAL A 619 46.29 28.95 44.33
CA VAL A 619 45.63 29.05 45.63
C VAL A 619 46.67 28.96 46.75
N SER A 620 46.93 30.09 47.43
CA SER A 620 47.83 30.16 48.59
C SER A 620 47.10 30.80 49.77
N GLN A 621 46.92 30.05 50.85
CA GLN A 621 46.42 30.56 52.14
C GLN A 621 47.57 30.64 53.15
N ARG A 622 48.40 31.68 53.09
CA ARG A 622 49.40 31.99 54.14
C ARG A 622 49.25 33.45 54.58
N SER A 623 49.28 33.68 55.89
CA SER A 623 49.36 35.00 56.54
C SER A 623 50.77 35.18 57.12
N GLY A 624 51.75 35.59 56.33
CA GLY A 624 53.11 35.85 56.80
C GLY A 624 54.15 35.91 55.70
N ALA A 625 55.07 36.87 55.79
CA ALA A 625 56.11 37.15 54.81
C ALA A 625 57.40 36.37 55.12
N HIS A 626 57.42 35.05 54.94
CA HIS A 626 58.65 34.24 54.83
C HIS A 626 58.48 33.26 53.66
N ASP A 627 59.57 33.00 52.95
CA ASP A 627 59.66 32.28 51.68
C ASP A 627 58.75 31.04 51.60
N GLY A 628 57.90 30.99 50.57
CA GLY A 628 56.93 29.92 50.39
C GLY A 628 56.46 29.77 48.96
N HIS A 629 56.40 28.52 48.51
CA HIS A 629 56.01 28.06 47.18
C HIS A 629 54.55 28.47 46.88
N LEU A 630 54.27 28.92 45.65
CA LEU A 630 53.04 29.65 45.25
C LEU A 630 51.73 28.82 45.19
N GLY A 631 51.58 27.75 45.99
CA GLY A 631 50.38 26.91 45.96
C GLY A 631 50.18 26.17 44.62
N GLN A 632 51.27 25.96 43.87
CA GLN A 632 51.25 25.38 42.51
C GLN A 632 51.53 23.87 42.51
N GLY A 633 52.16 23.34 43.56
CA GLY A 633 52.45 21.90 43.68
C GLY A 633 51.18 21.05 43.72
N LEU A 634 50.14 21.51 44.41
CA LEU A 634 48.87 20.77 44.53
C LEU A 634 48.09 20.70 43.21
N LEU A 635 48.27 21.64 42.29
CA LEU A 635 47.73 21.56 40.94
C LEU A 635 48.38 20.41 40.16
N ILE A 636 49.71 20.27 40.26
CA ILE A 636 50.45 19.17 39.63
C ILE A 636 49.96 17.82 40.18
N VAL A 637 49.74 17.72 41.49
CA VAL A 637 49.17 16.52 42.13
C VAL A 637 47.80 16.18 41.52
N ARG A 638 46.93 17.18 41.33
CA ARG A 638 45.62 16.98 40.70
C ARG A 638 45.74 16.52 39.25
N LEU A 639 46.59 17.15 38.44
CA LEU A 639 46.79 16.78 37.04
C LEU A 639 47.29 15.33 36.92
N ILE A 640 48.22 14.92 37.79
CA ILE A 640 48.74 13.55 37.81
C ILE A 640 47.68 12.56 38.28
N ALA A 641 46.88 12.90 39.28
CA ALA A 641 45.77 12.08 39.72
C ALA A 641 44.73 11.90 38.59
N ASP A 642 44.35 12.98 37.92
CA ASP A 642 43.41 12.98 36.80
C ASP A 642 43.93 12.13 35.63
N TYR A 643 45.23 12.22 35.29
CA TYR A 643 45.88 11.37 34.27
C TYR A 643 45.78 9.86 34.59
N HIS A 644 45.84 9.52 35.88
CA HIS A 644 45.67 8.16 36.38
C HIS A 644 44.21 7.77 36.64
N GLY A 645 43.24 8.62 36.28
CA GLY A 645 41.80 8.37 36.48
C GLY A 645 41.36 8.46 37.94
N GLY A 646 42.16 9.11 38.78
CA GLY A 646 41.93 9.29 40.20
C GLY A 646 41.35 10.66 40.58
N ARG A 647 41.33 10.95 41.88
CA ARG A 647 40.98 12.25 42.45
C ARG A 647 41.82 12.57 43.69
N VAL A 648 41.82 13.83 44.10
CA VAL A 648 42.57 14.32 45.27
C VAL A 648 41.65 14.96 46.30
N GLU A 649 41.93 14.73 47.57
CA GLU A 649 41.19 15.24 48.73
C GLU A 649 42.18 15.71 49.79
N ALA A 650 41.82 16.70 50.60
CA ALA A 650 42.61 17.11 51.76
C ALA A 650 41.71 17.23 52.99
N ARG A 651 42.25 16.85 54.15
CA ARG A 651 41.54 16.94 55.42
C ARG A 651 42.48 17.24 56.57
N ASN A 652 41.97 17.92 57.59
CA ASN A 652 42.61 17.96 58.90
C ASN A 652 42.48 16.59 59.56
N GLN A 653 43.57 16.06 60.11
CA GLN A 653 43.61 14.74 60.74
C GLN A 653 44.38 14.80 62.06
N HIS A 654 43.88 14.06 63.06
CA HIS A 654 44.58 13.86 64.33
C HIS A 654 45.11 12.42 64.35
N GLN A 655 46.43 12.27 64.27
CA GLN A 655 47.10 10.97 64.17
C GLN A 655 48.06 10.80 65.35
N SER A 656 47.91 9.72 66.12
CA SER A 656 48.81 9.35 67.24
C SER A 656 49.01 10.45 68.31
N GLY A 657 48.01 11.29 68.56
CA GLY A 657 48.08 12.38 69.55
C GLY A 657 48.57 13.72 68.98
N ILE A 658 48.82 13.80 67.66
CA ILE A 658 49.37 14.96 66.96
C ILE A 658 48.36 15.49 65.94
N ASP A 659 48.17 16.80 65.92
CA ASP A 659 47.36 17.48 64.90
C ASP A 659 48.16 17.73 63.62
N GLY A 660 47.51 17.50 62.47
CA GLY A 660 48.13 17.74 61.18
C GLY A 660 47.15 17.75 60.01
N VAL A 661 47.70 17.71 58.81
CA VAL A 661 46.96 17.73 57.55
C VAL A 661 47.28 16.44 56.77
N CYS A 662 46.26 15.85 56.15
CA CYS A 662 46.40 14.68 55.30
C CYS A 662 45.90 15.00 53.89
N PHE A 663 46.80 14.84 52.91
CA PHE A 663 46.47 14.86 51.49
C PHE A 663 46.29 13.42 51.01
N ARG A 664 45.11 13.11 50.45
CA ARG A 664 44.74 11.78 49.96
C ARG A 664 44.54 11.81 48.45
N VAL A 665 45.28 10.96 47.74
CA VAL A 665 45.10 10.68 46.31
C VAL A 665 44.43 9.32 46.17
N ILE A 666 43.33 9.27 45.43
CA ILE A 666 42.50 8.07 45.24
C ILE A 666 42.59 7.68 43.77
N ILE A 667 43.21 6.55 43.46
CA ILE A 667 43.42 6.09 42.08
C ILE A 667 42.77 4.71 41.92
N PRO A 668 42.07 4.40 40.81
CA PRO A 668 41.52 3.06 40.59
C PRO A 668 42.64 2.02 40.53
N ALA A 669 42.49 0.94 41.30
CA ALA A 669 43.38 -0.20 41.20
C ALA A 669 43.14 -0.88 39.84
N THR A 670 44.22 -1.19 39.12
CA THR A 670 44.09 -1.95 37.88
C THR A 670 43.69 -3.38 38.26
N GLU A 671 42.54 -3.87 37.80
CA GLU A 671 42.19 -5.28 37.96
C GLU A 671 43.35 -6.11 37.39
N ALA A 672 44.01 -6.88 38.27
CA ALA A 672 44.97 -7.88 37.84
C ALA A 672 44.21 -8.85 36.93
N LYS A 673 44.32 -8.67 35.61
CA LYS A 673 43.90 -9.67 34.63
C LYS A 673 44.53 -10.97 35.08
N ALA A 674 43.71 -11.88 35.59
CA ALA A 674 44.13 -13.22 35.95
C ALA A 674 44.91 -13.77 34.76
N ARG A 675 46.23 -13.96 34.95
CA ARG A 675 47.10 -14.64 33.99
C ARG A 675 46.49 -16.01 33.74
N THR A 676 45.72 -16.13 32.67
CA THR A 676 45.39 -17.42 32.08
C THR A 676 46.67 -17.85 31.39
N LEU A 677 47.43 -18.71 32.06
CA LEU A 677 48.58 -19.42 31.49
C LEU A 677 48.09 -20.28 30.31
N PRO A 678 48.95 -20.49 29.29
CA PRO A 678 48.58 -21.02 27.97
C PRO A 678 48.02 -22.43 27.98
#